data_AF-A0A4S4AUT4-F1
#
_entry.id   AF-A0A4S4AUT4-F1
#
_cell.length_a   1.000
_cell.length_b   1.000
_cell.length_c   1.000
_cell.angle_alpha   90.00
_cell.angle_beta   90.00
_cell.angle_gamma   90.00
#
_symmetry.space_group_name_H-M   'P 1'
#
loop_
_entity.id
_entity.type
_entity.pdbx_description
1 polymer ?
#
loop_
_entity_poly.entity_id
_entity_poly.type
_entity_poly.pdbx_seq_one_letter_code
_entity_poly.pdbx_strand_id
1 'polypeptide(L)'
;MRRHRPIPGSADKHPHRHLPPMESTYRYPSAIPVHPCLPAPEFIAPVSRTNRAERRNLQTTSGNDTRRATQCLFGGPSSVEKRRTLALENDMNLFDNFSMRTKLFLLSGMTAVLFLIAIAFTFFQVSILRHDIDTIAEGTLPGIEMAGKMSELRLRYRVRSLELLLEESEQGRSRMEASLRDLSRELQELRQQYRSSGRHSAEEYTLLDRVDASVAAYENAVAQAVGLLRAGDVQGAQVLRQTTWVEHANAVRDAIGALVDANHKNGMDAVQEAREAARSIITGDSVIVLISAILAVAGTLWISSRIGARLADTVGVVQQIAAGDLTVQPPPASKDELGTLIQSMSGMQAFLRQSMVSIHEGANQVASSARQLKESAAQIGDSSTAQSSAAASIAASIEELSVSISHVSSRTDDASHLAGESDHNARHGKKTVDELVGGIQDVRDVVTQAATQISSMQAQSEGITRIVAVIRDIAEQTNLLALNAAIEAARAGDTGRGFAVVADEVRKLSERTAQSTAEIATMVNEVQSSTQEAVAGIEHGVHAVQENSAKAGETGETIARLQDASRQVADIVAELNDALREQSMASTEVARRVEEIAAQTEETSSASVQTAAAAESLDTVADDLLQVVQRFKV
;
A
#
# COMPACT_ATOMS: atom_id res chain seq x y z
N MET A 1 47.54 -56.59 2.46
CA MET A 1 46.49 -57.63 2.49
C MET A 1 45.43 -57.31 1.43
N ARG A 2 45.17 -58.27 0.51
CA ARG A 2 44.06 -58.40 -0.48
C ARG A 2 43.71 -57.18 -1.37
N ARG A 3 44.15 -57.12 -2.64
CA ARG A 3 43.66 -57.79 -3.88
C ARG A 3 42.26 -57.34 -4.35
N HIS A 4 42.17 -56.55 -5.44
CA HIS A 4 41.74 -57.01 -6.78
C HIS A 4 41.74 -55.88 -7.86
N ARG A 5 42.37 -56.16 -9.00
CA ARG A 5 42.17 -55.59 -10.37
C ARG A 5 41.28 -56.58 -11.18
N PRO A 6 40.92 -56.43 -12.49
CA PRO A 6 40.95 -55.28 -13.48
C PRO A 6 39.72 -55.15 -14.47
N ILE A 7 39.59 -54.01 -15.21
CA ILE A 7 39.46 -53.71 -16.72
C ILE A 7 38.52 -54.61 -17.61
N PRO A 8 37.93 -54.27 -18.83
CA PRO A 8 38.17 -53.19 -19.86
C PRO A 8 36.98 -52.51 -20.61
N GLY A 9 37.35 -51.48 -21.41
CA GLY A 9 36.93 -51.27 -22.83
C GLY A 9 35.80 -50.25 -23.06
N SER A 10 35.68 -49.52 -24.18
CA SER A 10 36.53 -49.18 -25.33
C SER A 10 35.69 -48.25 -26.25
N ALA A 11 36.34 -47.37 -26.99
CA ALA A 11 35.94 -46.83 -28.30
C ALA A 11 34.84 -45.74 -28.43
N ASP A 12 35.33 -44.52 -28.71
CA ASP A 12 35.24 -43.84 -30.02
C ASP A 12 33.84 -43.42 -30.56
N LYS A 13 33.62 -42.10 -30.69
CA LYS A 13 33.26 -41.40 -31.94
C LYS A 13 32.86 -39.94 -31.73
N HIS A 14 33.64 -39.05 -32.35
CA HIS A 14 33.25 -37.69 -32.74
C HIS A 14 31.94 -37.68 -33.55
N PRO A 15 31.22 -36.55 -33.53
CA PRO A 15 31.00 -35.87 -34.80
C PRO A 15 31.27 -34.37 -34.75
N HIS A 16 32.03 -33.93 -35.74
CA HIS A 16 32.07 -32.55 -36.23
C HIS A 16 30.65 -32.02 -36.47
N ARG A 17 30.35 -30.82 -35.95
CA ARG A 17 29.24 -30.01 -36.48
C ARG A 17 29.73 -28.62 -36.83
N HIS A 18 29.45 -28.31 -38.08
CA HIS A 18 29.74 -27.11 -38.84
C HIS A 18 29.25 -25.81 -38.19
N LEU A 19 30.11 -24.79 -38.25
CA LEU A 19 29.74 -23.38 -38.25
C LEU A 19 28.79 -23.05 -39.42
N PRO A 20 27.77 -22.21 -39.23
CA PRO A 20 27.20 -21.40 -40.29
C PRO A 20 27.81 -19.98 -40.32
N PRO A 21 27.70 -19.27 -41.45
CA PRO A 21 28.51 -18.10 -41.76
C PRO A 21 27.99 -16.80 -41.15
N MET A 22 28.91 -15.85 -41.01
CA MET A 22 28.62 -14.43 -40.79
C MET A 22 27.83 -13.85 -41.96
N GLU A 23 26.69 -13.23 -41.67
CA GLU A 23 26.08 -12.22 -42.54
C GLU A 23 26.13 -10.85 -41.87
N SER A 24 26.90 -9.96 -42.48
CA SER A 24 26.87 -8.52 -42.22
C SER A 24 25.59 -7.94 -42.78
N THR A 25 24.77 -7.30 -41.92
CA THR A 25 23.79 -6.32 -42.39
C THR A 25 23.86 -5.06 -41.52
N TYR A 26 24.57 -4.07 -42.04
CA TYR A 26 24.46 -2.67 -41.64
C TYR A 26 23.05 -2.16 -41.98
N ARG A 27 22.28 -1.73 -40.97
CA ARG A 27 21.14 -0.81 -41.15
C ARG A 27 21.02 0.15 -39.95
N TYR A 28 21.43 1.40 -40.16
CA TYR A 28 20.75 2.57 -39.59
C TYR A 28 19.42 2.76 -40.37
N PRO A 29 18.31 3.30 -39.78
CA PRO A 29 18.32 4.67 -39.25
C PRO A 29 17.37 5.00 -38.08
N SER A 30 17.66 6.16 -37.46
CA SER A 30 16.73 7.19 -36.96
C SER A 30 15.52 6.81 -36.09
N ALA A 31 15.53 7.23 -34.82
CA ALA A 31 14.59 8.25 -34.31
C ALA A 31 14.79 8.45 -32.79
N ILE A 32 15.04 9.69 -32.42
CA ILE A 32 15.08 10.21 -31.04
C ILE A 32 13.63 10.42 -30.56
N PRO A 33 13.22 9.91 -29.39
CA PRO A 33 12.05 10.43 -28.71
C PRO A 33 12.46 11.50 -27.71
N VAL A 34 11.97 12.71 -27.96
CA VAL A 34 12.08 13.91 -27.16
C VAL A 34 11.25 13.75 -25.88
N HIS A 35 11.84 14.07 -24.72
CA HIS A 35 11.15 14.21 -23.43
C HIS A 35 10.10 15.33 -23.47
N PRO A 36 8.87 15.12 -22.98
CA PRO A 36 7.99 16.22 -22.61
C PRO A 36 8.26 16.68 -21.17
N CYS A 37 8.39 18.00 -21.05
CA CYS A 37 8.63 18.76 -19.84
C CYS A 37 7.49 18.66 -18.81
N LEU A 38 7.88 18.71 -17.53
CA LEU A 38 7.06 19.11 -16.39
C LEU A 38 6.49 20.53 -16.56
N PRO A 39 5.29 20.84 -16.06
CA PRO A 39 4.94 22.20 -15.65
C PRO A 39 5.11 22.37 -14.13
N ALA A 40 5.81 23.43 -13.76
CA ALA A 40 5.87 23.99 -12.41
C ALA A 40 4.66 24.93 -12.15
N PRO A 41 4.38 25.31 -10.89
CA PRO A 41 3.05 25.70 -10.42
C PRO A 41 2.81 27.22 -10.44
N GLU A 42 1.55 27.65 -10.61
CA GLU A 42 1.10 29.01 -10.31
C GLU A 42 0.24 29.02 -9.04
N PHE A 43 0.51 30.01 -8.20
CA PHE A 43 -0.06 30.25 -6.90
C PHE A 43 -0.76 31.62 -6.90
N ILE A 44 -1.79 31.76 -6.05
CA ILE A 44 -2.44 32.99 -5.53
C ILE A 44 -3.74 33.45 -6.26
N ALA A 45 -4.88 32.88 -5.81
CA ALA A 45 -5.99 33.49 -5.03
C ALA A 45 -6.68 34.81 -5.49
N PRO A 46 -7.75 35.26 -4.80
CA PRO A 46 -9.17 34.86 -4.93
C PRO A 46 -10.07 36.05 -5.34
N VAL A 47 -11.39 35.85 -5.50
CA VAL A 47 -12.50 36.73 -5.03
C VAL A 47 -13.85 36.45 -5.74
N SER A 48 -14.83 36.18 -4.87
CA SER A 48 -16.29 36.28 -4.88
C SER A 48 -17.14 36.81 -6.06
N ARG A 49 -18.38 36.28 -6.05
CA ARG A 49 -19.72 36.88 -6.35
C ARG A 49 -20.46 36.37 -7.59
N THR A 50 -21.45 35.51 -7.30
CA THR A 50 -22.88 35.66 -7.66
C THR A 50 -23.23 36.52 -8.88
N ASN A 51 -23.82 35.95 -9.93
CA ASN A 51 -25.21 36.26 -10.32
C ASN A 51 -25.82 35.31 -11.36
N ARG A 52 -27.14 35.38 -11.36
CA ARG A 52 -28.23 34.64 -12.00
C ARG A 52 -28.41 34.93 -13.50
N ALA A 53 -29.05 33.99 -14.22
CA ALA A 53 -29.93 34.15 -15.40
C ALA A 53 -29.24 34.67 -16.71
N GLU A 54 -29.61 34.34 -17.96
CA GLU A 54 -30.80 33.74 -18.58
C GLU A 54 -30.45 33.37 -20.06
N ARG A 55 -31.19 32.40 -20.63
CA ARG A 55 -31.67 32.27 -22.04
C ARG A 55 -30.75 31.97 -23.25
N ARG A 56 -31.10 30.82 -23.85
CA ARG A 56 -31.57 30.54 -25.25
C ARG A 56 -30.59 30.43 -26.43
N ASN A 57 -30.63 29.21 -26.99
CA ASN A 57 -30.98 28.81 -28.37
C ASN A 57 -29.90 28.66 -29.46
N LEU A 58 -30.17 27.60 -30.28
CA LEU A 58 -29.73 27.29 -31.66
C LEU A 58 -28.32 26.69 -31.76
N GLN A 59 -28.01 25.61 -32.50
CA GLN A 59 -28.53 24.96 -33.72
C GLN A 59 -27.92 23.53 -33.81
N THR A 60 -28.70 22.46 -34.04
CA THR A 60 -28.77 21.62 -35.26
C THR A 60 -27.47 21.24 -35.98
N THR A 61 -27.18 19.93 -36.09
CA THR A 61 -26.85 19.10 -37.30
C THR A 61 -26.38 17.71 -36.83
N SER A 62 -27.08 16.59 -37.10
CA SER A 62 -27.23 15.81 -38.35
C SER A 62 -26.15 14.73 -38.56
N GLY A 63 -26.59 13.48 -38.78
CA GLY A 63 -25.79 12.31 -39.21
C GLY A 63 -26.11 11.05 -38.38
N ASN A 64 -27.25 10.39 -38.56
CA ASN A 64 -27.52 9.34 -39.55
C ASN A 64 -26.39 8.29 -39.67
N ASP A 65 -26.55 7.11 -39.05
CA ASP A 65 -26.71 5.92 -39.88
C ASP A 65 -27.44 4.76 -39.18
N THR A 66 -28.26 4.12 -39.99
CA THR A 66 -29.21 3.05 -39.69
C THR A 66 -28.62 1.70 -40.10
N ARG A 67 -28.77 0.67 -39.26
CA ARG A 67 -29.27 -0.69 -39.61
C ARG A 67 -28.90 -1.74 -38.54
N ARG A 68 -29.89 -2.17 -37.75
CA ARG A 68 -30.48 -3.52 -37.81
C ARG A 68 -31.55 -3.66 -36.70
N ALA A 69 -32.81 -3.51 -37.11
CA ALA A 69 -33.92 -4.29 -36.54
C ALA A 69 -33.64 -5.77 -36.85
N THR A 70 -33.90 -6.75 -35.98
CA THR A 70 -35.21 -7.36 -35.61
C THR A 70 -34.78 -8.42 -34.57
N GLN A 71 -35.42 -8.73 -33.44
CA GLN A 71 -36.81 -9.13 -33.24
C GLN A 71 -36.98 -9.46 -31.73
N CYS A 72 -38.06 -8.93 -31.13
CA CYS A 72 -39.02 -9.58 -30.20
C CYS A 72 -38.50 -10.42 -29.00
N LEU A 73 -39.11 -10.46 -27.81
CA LEU A 73 -40.40 -10.00 -27.25
C LEU A 73 -40.31 -10.45 -25.77
N PHE A 74 -40.41 -9.56 -24.79
CA PHE A 74 -41.12 -9.85 -23.52
C PHE A 74 -41.36 -8.51 -22.81
N GLY A 75 -42.64 -8.23 -22.57
CA GLY A 75 -43.14 -6.94 -22.13
C GLY A 75 -42.69 -6.58 -20.72
N GLY A 76 -42.02 -5.43 -20.61
CA GLY A 76 -41.93 -4.67 -19.37
C GLY A 76 -43.07 -3.64 -19.32
N PRO A 77 -43.63 -3.33 -18.13
CA PRO A 77 -44.80 -2.49 -18.00
C PRO A 77 -44.55 -1.07 -18.50
N SER A 78 -45.61 -0.48 -19.05
CA SER A 78 -45.63 0.84 -19.67
C SER A 78 -45.20 1.98 -18.72
N SER A 79 -44.64 3.04 -19.30
CA SER A 79 -44.22 4.28 -18.64
C SER A 79 -45.34 5.06 -17.90
N VAL A 80 -46.57 4.55 -17.93
CA VAL A 80 -47.72 5.02 -17.14
C VAL A 80 -47.76 4.32 -15.76
N GLU A 81 -47.24 3.11 -15.65
CA GLU A 81 -47.17 2.33 -14.40
C GLU A 81 -46.02 2.79 -13.51
N LYS A 82 -44.87 3.18 -14.12
CA LYS A 82 -43.77 3.86 -13.41
C LYS A 82 -44.16 5.23 -12.85
N ARG A 83 -45.10 5.95 -13.49
CA ARG A 83 -45.65 7.21 -12.94
C ARG A 83 -46.73 6.98 -11.89
N ARG A 84 -47.33 5.79 -11.83
CA ARG A 84 -48.26 5.40 -10.76
C ARG A 84 -47.53 4.90 -9.52
N THR A 85 -46.37 4.26 -9.66
CA THR A 85 -45.51 3.90 -8.53
C THR A 85 -44.75 5.11 -7.97
N LEU A 86 -44.30 6.05 -8.82
CA LEU A 86 -43.66 7.30 -8.38
C LEU A 86 -44.61 8.33 -7.74
N ALA A 87 -45.94 8.13 -7.82
CA ALA A 87 -46.93 8.99 -7.17
C ALA A 87 -47.54 8.39 -5.89
N LEU A 88 -47.17 7.16 -5.53
CA LEU A 88 -47.55 6.50 -4.27
C LEU A 88 -46.36 6.35 -3.29
N GLU A 89 -45.17 6.79 -3.70
CA GLU A 89 -43.93 6.71 -2.92
C GLU A 89 -43.50 8.07 -2.32
N ASN A 90 -44.37 9.07 -2.37
CA ASN A 90 -44.09 10.42 -1.84
C ASN A 90 -45.02 10.88 -0.72
N ASP A 91 -45.89 9.99 -0.23
CA ASP A 91 -46.51 10.16 1.08
C ASP A 91 -45.71 9.35 2.09
N MET A 92 -44.48 9.81 2.38
CA MET A 92 -44.00 9.69 3.74
C MET A 92 -45.10 10.31 4.60
N ASN A 93 -45.90 9.47 5.25
CA ASN A 93 -47.02 9.94 6.06
C ASN A 93 -46.45 11.05 6.95
N LEU A 94 -47.11 12.20 7.01
CA LEU A 94 -46.72 13.32 7.87
C LEU A 94 -46.35 12.82 9.29
N PHE A 95 -47.04 11.75 9.70
CA PHE A 95 -46.80 10.96 10.90
C PHE A 95 -45.39 10.36 11.02
N ASP A 96 -44.83 9.75 9.97
CA ASP A 96 -43.52 9.07 10.00
C ASP A 96 -42.37 10.05 10.26
N ASN A 97 -42.55 11.32 9.91
CA ASN A 97 -41.57 12.39 10.15
C ASN A 97 -41.63 13.00 11.55
N PHE A 98 -42.64 12.67 12.36
CA PHE A 98 -42.66 13.08 13.76
C PHE A 98 -41.66 12.26 14.58
N SER A 99 -41.01 12.93 15.54
CA SER A 99 -40.16 12.24 16.52
C SER A 99 -40.95 11.14 17.24
N MET A 100 -40.27 10.07 17.65
CA MET A 100 -40.89 9.01 18.45
C MET A 100 -41.57 9.57 19.69
N ARG A 101 -40.95 10.59 20.30
CA ARG A 101 -41.52 11.36 21.41
C ARG A 101 -42.85 11.98 21.03
N THR A 102 -42.92 12.73 19.93
CA THR A 102 -44.16 13.39 19.47
C THR A 102 -45.27 12.38 19.18
N LYS A 103 -44.94 11.24 18.56
CA LYS A 103 -45.93 10.16 18.29
C LYS A 103 -46.54 9.62 19.59
N LEU A 104 -45.71 9.38 20.61
CA LEU A 104 -46.17 8.90 21.93
C LEU A 104 -46.99 9.95 22.69
N PHE A 105 -46.57 11.23 22.65
CA PHE A 105 -47.31 12.33 23.28
C PHE A 105 -48.66 12.59 22.61
N LEU A 106 -48.77 12.45 21.29
CA LEU A 106 -50.05 12.57 20.57
C LEU A 106 -51.01 11.46 20.96
N LEU A 107 -50.53 10.21 21.06
CA LEU A 107 -51.34 9.07 21.48
C LEU A 107 -51.84 9.24 22.92
N SER A 108 -50.95 9.53 23.87
CA SER A 108 -51.32 9.68 25.29
C SER A 108 -52.14 10.94 25.55
N GLY A 109 -51.89 12.03 24.81
CA GLY A 109 -52.69 13.24 24.87
C GLY A 109 -54.11 13.01 24.37
N MET A 110 -54.29 12.32 23.24
CA MET A 110 -55.61 12.00 22.69
C MET A 110 -56.44 11.14 23.66
N THR A 111 -55.84 10.12 24.27
CA THR A 111 -56.56 9.26 25.24
C THR A 111 -56.90 10.03 26.51
N ALA A 112 -56.00 10.88 27.02
CA ALA A 112 -56.29 11.73 28.18
C ALA A 112 -57.47 12.69 27.93
N VAL A 113 -57.54 13.30 26.75
CA VAL A 113 -58.66 14.18 26.36
C VAL A 113 -59.99 13.41 26.33
N LEU A 114 -60.01 12.20 25.78
CA LEU A 114 -61.23 11.37 25.76
C LEU A 114 -61.71 11.00 27.18
N PHE A 115 -60.78 10.69 28.10
CA PHE A 115 -61.12 10.45 29.50
C PHE A 115 -61.67 11.71 30.20
N LEU A 116 -61.10 12.88 29.93
CA LEU A 116 -61.61 14.14 30.49
C LEU A 116 -63.04 14.45 29.99
N ILE A 117 -63.34 14.17 28.73
CA ILE A 117 -64.70 14.31 28.17
C ILE A 117 -65.67 13.36 28.87
N ALA A 118 -65.28 12.10 29.08
CA ALA A 118 -66.11 11.12 29.80
C ALA A 118 -66.41 11.59 31.23
N ILE A 119 -65.38 12.04 31.96
CA ILE A 119 -65.53 12.58 33.33
C ILE A 119 -66.49 13.78 33.33
N ALA A 120 -66.32 14.73 32.42
CA ALA A 120 -67.19 15.91 32.32
C ALA A 120 -68.66 15.51 32.03
N PHE A 121 -68.87 14.51 31.17
CA PHE A 121 -70.20 13.99 30.87
C PHE A 121 -70.86 13.32 32.08
N THR A 122 -70.13 12.51 32.85
CA THR A 122 -70.63 11.92 34.10
C THR A 122 -71.04 13.01 35.10
N PHE A 123 -70.23 14.05 35.30
CA PHE A 123 -70.56 15.16 36.19
C PHE A 123 -71.84 15.89 35.75
N PHE A 124 -72.02 16.11 34.44
CA PHE A 124 -73.23 16.73 33.89
C PHE A 124 -74.47 15.87 34.16
N GLN A 125 -74.41 14.56 33.90
CA GLN A 125 -75.54 13.65 34.11
C GLN A 125 -75.92 13.48 35.58
N VAL A 126 -74.93 13.41 36.49
CA VAL A 126 -75.19 13.34 37.93
C VAL A 126 -75.90 14.60 38.44
N SER A 127 -75.64 15.77 37.83
CA SER A 127 -76.33 17.00 38.19
C SER A 127 -77.83 16.98 37.85
N ILE A 128 -78.22 16.29 36.78
CA ILE A 128 -79.62 16.09 36.38
C ILE A 128 -80.30 15.12 37.36
N LEU A 129 -79.68 13.97 37.64
CA LEU A 129 -80.23 12.98 38.57
C LEU A 129 -80.47 13.54 39.99
N ARG A 130 -79.63 14.50 40.42
CA ARG A 130 -79.82 15.18 41.70
C ARG A 130 -81.16 15.93 41.77
N HIS A 131 -81.59 16.56 40.67
CA HIS A 131 -82.85 17.29 40.62
C HIS A 131 -84.07 16.36 40.79
N ASP A 132 -84.03 15.18 40.19
CA ASP A 132 -85.10 14.18 40.30
C ASP A 132 -85.18 13.62 41.73
N ILE A 133 -84.03 13.38 42.36
CA ILE A 133 -83.96 12.96 43.77
C ILE A 133 -84.54 14.03 44.70
N ASP A 134 -84.21 15.30 44.50
CA ASP A 134 -84.72 16.41 45.32
C ASP A 134 -86.26 16.54 45.16
N THR A 135 -86.79 16.33 43.96
CA THR A 135 -88.24 16.32 43.69
C THR A 135 -88.98 15.23 44.48
N ILE A 136 -88.42 14.02 44.52
CA ILE A 136 -88.99 12.90 45.28
C ILE A 136 -88.89 13.15 46.79
N ALA A 137 -87.72 13.57 47.27
CA ALA A 137 -87.42 13.71 48.69
C ALA A 137 -88.19 14.88 49.34
N GLU A 138 -88.29 16.01 48.63
CA GLU A 138 -88.84 17.24 49.19
C GLU A 138 -90.28 17.55 48.76
N GLY A 139 -90.82 16.86 47.75
CA GLY A 139 -92.17 17.06 47.22
C GLY A 139 -93.05 15.82 47.43
N THR A 140 -92.74 14.74 46.71
CA THR A 140 -93.66 13.62 46.57
C THR A 140 -93.79 12.75 47.82
N LEU A 141 -92.69 12.48 48.53
CA LEU A 141 -92.73 11.71 49.78
C LEU A 141 -93.55 12.40 50.89
N PRO A 142 -93.31 13.68 51.22
CA PRO A 142 -94.16 14.43 52.15
C PRO A 142 -95.64 14.48 51.72
N GLY A 143 -95.92 14.60 50.42
CA GLY A 143 -97.29 14.59 49.88
C GLY A 143 -98.04 13.30 50.19
N ILE A 144 -97.41 12.15 49.93
CA ILE A 144 -97.97 10.83 50.26
C ILE A 144 -98.23 10.71 51.78
N GLU A 145 -97.27 11.14 52.62
CA GLU A 145 -97.41 11.08 54.07
C GLU A 145 -98.59 11.95 54.57
N MET A 146 -98.69 13.19 54.06
CA MET A 146 -99.76 14.11 54.44
C MET A 146 -101.13 13.62 53.97
N ALA A 147 -101.26 13.15 52.73
CA ALA A 147 -102.51 12.57 52.22
C ALA A 147 -102.93 11.32 53.03
N GLY A 148 -101.96 10.48 53.41
CA GLY A 148 -102.17 9.35 54.31
C GLY A 148 -102.71 9.77 55.69
N LYS A 149 -102.09 10.78 56.31
CA LYS A 149 -102.55 11.36 57.59
C LYS A 149 -103.95 11.99 57.48
N MET A 150 -104.32 12.60 56.34
CA MET A 150 -105.68 13.11 56.13
C MET A 150 -106.70 11.96 56.13
N SER A 151 -106.36 10.82 55.52
CA SER A 151 -107.23 9.63 55.51
C SER A 151 -107.44 9.09 56.92
N GLU A 152 -106.39 9.10 57.74
CA GLU A 152 -106.44 8.73 59.15
C GLU A 152 -107.34 9.69 59.96
N LEU A 153 -107.11 10.99 59.87
CA LEU A 153 -107.90 12.00 60.60
C LEU A 153 -109.37 11.98 60.21
N ARG A 154 -109.68 11.80 58.91
CA ARG A 154 -111.06 11.57 58.45
C ARG A 154 -111.69 10.37 59.13
N LEU A 155 -110.98 9.24 59.22
CA LEU A 155 -111.51 8.04 59.84
C LEU A 155 -111.77 8.25 61.34
N ARG A 156 -110.84 8.88 62.05
CA ARG A 156 -111.01 9.26 63.46
C ARG A 156 -112.21 10.19 63.65
N TYR A 157 -112.35 11.22 62.81
CA TYR A 157 -113.50 12.13 62.84
C TYR A 157 -114.80 11.38 62.57
N ARG A 158 -114.82 10.47 61.58
CA ARG A 158 -115.99 9.64 61.26
C ARG A 158 -116.44 8.81 62.45
N VAL A 159 -115.53 8.08 63.09
CA VAL A 159 -115.82 7.27 64.27
C VAL A 159 -116.34 8.15 65.40
N ARG A 160 -115.61 9.22 65.73
CA ARG A 160 -115.97 10.16 66.80
C ARG A 160 -117.35 10.79 66.59
N SER A 161 -117.68 11.09 65.34
CA SER A 161 -118.95 11.71 64.98
C SER A 161 -120.13 10.74 65.12
N LEU A 162 -119.90 9.43 64.91
CA LEU A 162 -120.91 8.39 65.14
C LEU A 162 -121.07 8.06 66.62
N GLU A 163 -119.98 8.05 67.39
CA GLU A 163 -120.01 7.88 68.85
C GLU A 163 -120.86 8.94 69.55
N LEU A 164 -120.89 10.17 69.02
CA LEU A 164 -121.75 11.26 69.53
C LEU A 164 -123.23 10.87 69.60
N LEU A 165 -123.72 10.05 68.67
CA LEU A 165 -125.13 9.61 68.64
C LEU A 165 -125.44 8.55 69.70
N LEU A 166 -124.43 7.90 70.26
CA LEU A 166 -124.56 6.85 71.28
C LEU A 166 -124.45 7.42 72.70
N GLU A 167 -124.02 8.67 72.85
CA GLU A 167 -123.75 9.27 74.16
C GLU A 167 -125.03 9.86 74.77
N GLU A 168 -125.40 9.36 75.95
CA GLU A 168 -126.62 9.76 76.66
C GLU A 168 -126.35 10.92 77.65
N SER A 169 -125.11 11.06 78.13
CA SER A 169 -124.75 12.08 79.11
C SER A 169 -124.39 13.43 78.47
N GLU A 170 -124.86 14.54 79.06
CA GLU A 170 -124.53 15.89 78.58
C GLU A 170 -123.01 16.16 78.65
N GLN A 171 -122.35 15.66 79.70
CA GLN A 171 -120.90 15.78 79.87
C GLN A 171 -120.11 14.97 78.83
N GLY A 172 -120.58 13.76 78.49
CA GLY A 172 -119.98 12.95 77.42
C GLY A 172 -120.14 13.59 76.05
N ARG A 173 -121.34 14.14 75.73
CA ARG A 173 -121.58 14.84 74.45
C ARG A 173 -120.66 16.04 74.27
N SER A 174 -120.50 16.86 75.31
CA SER A 174 -119.60 18.03 75.26
C SER A 174 -118.13 17.64 75.02
N ARG A 175 -117.66 16.54 75.64
CA ARG A 175 -116.31 15.99 75.37
C ARG A 175 -116.16 15.49 73.93
N MET A 176 -117.17 14.80 73.42
CA MET A 176 -117.20 14.27 72.05
C MET A 176 -117.18 15.41 71.02
N GLU A 177 -117.99 16.46 71.25
CA GLU A 177 -117.96 17.67 70.44
C GLU A 177 -116.60 18.39 70.47
N ALA A 178 -115.95 18.45 71.63
CA ALA A 178 -114.60 19.02 71.74
C ALA A 178 -113.59 18.20 70.92
N SER A 179 -113.64 16.87 71.00
CA SER A 179 -112.79 16.00 70.18
C SER A 179 -113.06 16.14 68.68
N LEU A 180 -114.31 16.37 68.26
CA LEU A 180 -114.64 16.66 66.85
C LEU A 180 -114.07 18.00 66.39
N ARG A 181 -114.13 19.04 67.24
CA ARG A 181 -113.50 20.33 66.94
C ARG A 181 -111.98 20.20 66.81
N ASP A 182 -111.34 19.42 67.68
CA ASP A 182 -109.90 19.19 67.62
C ASP A 182 -109.51 18.42 66.35
N LEU A 183 -110.22 17.34 66.01
CA LEU A 183 -109.97 16.57 64.78
C LEU A 183 -110.24 17.39 63.51
N SER A 184 -111.26 18.25 63.52
CA SER A 184 -111.54 19.20 62.42
C SER A 184 -110.39 20.18 62.25
N ARG A 185 -109.90 20.75 63.36
CA ARG A 185 -108.76 21.66 63.37
C ARG A 185 -107.49 20.98 62.86
N GLU A 186 -107.15 19.79 63.35
CA GLU A 186 -105.98 19.03 62.87
C GLU A 186 -106.09 18.72 61.37
N LEU A 187 -107.29 18.35 60.88
CA LEU A 187 -107.51 18.09 59.47
C LEU A 187 -107.45 19.38 58.63
N GLN A 188 -107.88 20.53 59.17
CA GLN A 188 -107.73 21.83 58.51
C GLN A 188 -106.26 22.25 58.43
N GLU A 189 -105.51 22.15 59.54
CA GLU A 189 -104.09 22.47 59.59
C GLU A 189 -103.30 21.61 58.61
N LEU A 190 -103.59 20.30 58.54
CA LEU A 190 -102.92 19.39 57.61
C LEU A 190 -103.24 19.72 56.14
N ARG A 191 -104.49 20.06 55.81
CA ARG A 191 -104.87 20.52 54.45
C ARG A 191 -104.20 21.84 54.09
N GLN A 192 -104.08 22.77 55.04
CA GLN A 192 -103.36 24.02 54.84
C GLN A 192 -101.86 23.80 54.64
N GLN A 193 -101.24 22.90 55.42
CA GLN A 193 -99.85 22.49 55.24
C GLN A 193 -99.63 21.90 53.85
N TYR A 194 -100.49 20.98 53.43
CA TYR A 194 -100.46 20.39 52.08
C TYR A 194 -100.59 21.46 50.99
N ARG A 195 -101.47 22.45 51.16
CA ARG A 195 -101.59 23.57 50.20
C ARG A 195 -100.33 24.46 50.18
N SER A 196 -99.76 24.74 51.35
CA SER A 196 -98.61 25.64 51.50
C SER A 196 -97.26 25.05 51.06
N SER A 197 -97.18 23.73 50.86
CA SER A 197 -95.95 23.06 50.40
C SER A 197 -95.52 23.52 49.01
N GLY A 198 -96.46 23.98 48.17
CA GLY A 198 -96.20 24.50 46.81
C GLY A 198 -95.62 23.49 45.82
N ARG A 199 -95.60 22.20 46.16
CA ARG A 199 -94.81 21.15 45.45
C ARG A 199 -95.67 20.01 44.91
N HIS A 200 -96.98 20.20 44.85
CA HIS A 200 -97.91 19.20 44.33
C HIS A 200 -98.37 19.56 42.92
N SER A 201 -98.79 18.55 42.17
CA SER A 201 -99.33 18.68 40.82
C SER A 201 -100.66 19.46 40.81
N ALA A 202 -101.01 20.00 39.65
CA ALA A 202 -102.30 20.65 39.45
C ALA A 202 -103.48 19.71 39.74
N GLU A 203 -103.32 18.41 39.46
CA GLU A 203 -104.31 17.36 39.77
C GLU A 203 -104.51 17.20 41.28
N GLU A 204 -103.42 17.11 42.05
CA GLU A 204 -103.47 16.99 43.52
C GLU A 204 -104.11 18.22 44.18
N TYR A 205 -103.83 19.43 43.71
CA TYR A 205 -104.51 20.63 44.22
C TYR A 205 -106.01 20.63 43.90
N THR A 206 -106.40 20.17 42.71
CA THR A 206 -107.81 20.04 42.33
C THR A 206 -108.53 19.00 43.21
N LEU A 207 -107.86 17.90 43.54
CA LEU A 207 -108.36 16.88 44.46
C LEU A 207 -108.45 17.39 45.90
N LEU A 208 -107.48 18.21 46.35
CA LEU A 208 -107.53 18.87 47.65
C LEU A 208 -108.73 19.83 47.76
N ASP A 209 -109.05 20.59 46.71
CA ASP A 209 -110.23 21.46 46.70
C ASP A 209 -111.53 20.63 46.83
N ARG A 210 -111.58 19.45 46.22
CA ARG A 210 -112.68 18.49 46.39
C ARG A 210 -112.74 17.93 47.82
N VAL A 211 -111.59 17.67 48.44
CA VAL A 211 -111.50 17.32 49.87
C VAL A 211 -112.07 18.45 50.72
N ASP A 212 -111.67 19.70 50.47
CA ASP A 212 -112.14 20.87 51.22
C ASP A 212 -113.67 21.00 51.18
N ALA A 213 -114.25 20.92 49.98
CA ALA A 213 -115.70 20.98 49.79
C ALA A 213 -116.43 19.82 50.49
N SER A 214 -115.89 18.61 50.39
CA SER A 214 -116.49 17.42 51.00
C SER A 214 -116.42 17.47 52.53
N VAL A 215 -115.28 17.93 53.08
CA VAL A 215 -115.09 18.10 54.54
C VAL A 215 -116.06 19.14 55.08
N ALA A 216 -116.18 20.30 54.42
CA ALA A 216 -117.10 21.35 54.85
C ALA A 216 -118.57 20.88 54.84
N ALA A 217 -118.99 20.14 53.81
CA ALA A 217 -120.33 19.55 53.75
C ALA A 217 -120.54 18.52 54.88
N TYR A 218 -119.53 17.72 55.17
CA TYR A 218 -119.58 16.71 56.22
C TYR A 218 -119.65 17.31 57.63
N GLU A 219 -118.81 18.29 57.92
CA GLU A 219 -118.80 19.02 59.18
C GLU A 219 -120.11 19.77 59.41
N ASN A 220 -120.71 20.34 58.35
CA ASN A 220 -122.01 21.01 58.45
C ASN A 220 -123.13 20.02 58.81
N ALA A 221 -123.17 18.84 58.17
CA ALA A 221 -124.14 17.80 58.51
C ALA A 221 -123.97 17.31 59.97
N VAL A 222 -122.73 17.17 60.44
CA VAL A 222 -122.43 16.81 61.83
C VAL A 222 -122.84 17.93 62.78
N ALA A 223 -122.60 19.20 62.45
CA ALA A 223 -123.01 20.35 63.25
C ALA A 223 -124.53 20.49 63.35
N GLN A 224 -125.27 20.21 62.27
CA GLN A 224 -126.73 20.15 62.29
C GLN A 224 -127.22 19.04 63.24
N ALA A 225 -126.59 17.86 63.20
CA ALA A 225 -126.92 16.79 64.13
C ALA A 225 -126.59 17.16 65.59
N VAL A 226 -125.47 17.83 65.84
CA VAL A 226 -125.14 18.38 67.17
C VAL A 226 -126.26 19.33 67.65
N GLY A 227 -126.76 20.20 66.76
CA GLY A 227 -127.88 21.09 67.06
C GLY A 227 -129.16 20.34 67.45
N LEU A 228 -129.51 19.29 66.70
CA LEU A 228 -130.67 18.43 66.98
C LEU A 228 -130.52 17.69 68.32
N LEU A 229 -129.33 17.13 68.59
CA LEU A 229 -129.03 16.44 69.84
C LEU A 229 -129.09 17.38 71.07
N ARG A 230 -128.68 18.64 70.93
CA ARG A 230 -128.82 19.66 71.99
C ARG A 230 -130.27 20.07 72.23
N ALA A 231 -131.10 20.05 71.19
CA ALA A 231 -132.54 20.28 71.30
C ALA A 231 -133.32 19.06 71.84
N GLY A 232 -132.64 17.93 72.08
CA GLY A 232 -133.25 16.67 72.53
C GLY A 232 -133.84 15.81 71.41
N ASP A 233 -133.72 16.23 70.15
CA ASP A 233 -134.24 15.50 68.98
C ASP A 233 -133.24 14.45 68.47
N VAL A 234 -133.16 13.35 69.22
CA VAL A 234 -132.29 12.21 68.87
C VAL A 234 -132.75 11.53 67.57
N GLN A 235 -134.06 11.52 67.31
CA GLN A 235 -134.63 10.84 66.14
C GLN A 235 -134.37 11.64 64.86
N GLY A 236 -134.46 12.96 64.90
CA GLY A 236 -134.03 13.85 63.82
C GLY A 236 -132.55 13.71 63.51
N ALA A 237 -131.68 13.61 64.52
CA ALA A 237 -130.25 13.37 64.34
C ALA A 237 -129.98 11.99 63.70
N GLN A 238 -130.76 10.95 64.03
CA GLN A 238 -130.71 9.64 63.38
C GLN A 238 -131.14 9.67 61.91
N VAL A 239 -132.20 10.42 61.56
CA VAL A 239 -132.65 10.58 60.17
C VAL A 239 -131.60 11.33 59.35
N LEU A 240 -131.01 12.40 59.90
CA LEU A 240 -129.90 13.12 59.27
C LEU A 240 -128.69 12.19 59.06
N ARG A 241 -128.43 11.29 60.03
CA ARG A 241 -127.41 10.25 59.87
C ARG A 241 -127.68 9.39 58.64
N GLN A 242 -128.89 8.85 58.53
CA GLN A 242 -129.28 7.88 57.49
C GLN A 242 -129.40 8.49 56.09
N THR A 243 -129.58 9.81 55.99
CA THR A 243 -129.76 10.52 54.72
C THR A 243 -128.46 11.21 54.28
N THR A 244 -128.19 12.42 54.76
CA THR A 244 -127.11 13.28 54.25
C THR A 244 -125.75 13.06 54.92
N TRP A 245 -125.72 12.73 56.21
CA TRP A 245 -124.47 12.59 56.97
C TRP A 245 -123.56 11.51 56.38
N VAL A 246 -124.07 10.28 56.22
CA VAL A 246 -123.28 9.14 55.70
C VAL A 246 -122.83 9.41 54.27
N GLU A 247 -123.68 10.04 53.46
CA GLU A 247 -123.34 10.45 52.09
C GLU A 247 -122.14 11.41 52.07
N HIS A 248 -122.19 12.49 52.88
CA HIS A 248 -121.07 13.42 52.97
C HIS A 248 -119.80 12.77 53.57
N ALA A 249 -119.94 11.85 54.52
CA ALA A 249 -118.80 11.09 55.05
C ALA A 249 -118.11 10.24 53.97
N ASN A 250 -118.89 9.62 53.09
CA ASN A 250 -118.39 8.85 51.96
C ASN A 250 -117.75 9.77 50.92
N ALA A 251 -118.32 10.95 50.66
CA ALA A 251 -117.70 11.94 49.78
C ALA A 251 -116.31 12.37 50.27
N VAL A 252 -116.13 12.57 51.59
CA VAL A 252 -114.79 12.85 52.16
C VAL A 252 -113.86 11.66 52.01
N ARG A 253 -114.35 10.42 52.21
CA ARG A 253 -113.55 9.19 52.00
C ARG A 253 -113.05 9.12 50.57
N ASP A 254 -113.93 9.32 49.60
CA ASP A 254 -113.62 9.14 48.18
C ASP A 254 -112.74 10.28 47.68
N ALA A 255 -112.94 11.51 48.15
CA ALA A 255 -112.08 12.65 47.82
C ALA A 255 -110.65 12.48 48.37
N ILE A 256 -110.51 12.07 49.65
CA ILE A 256 -109.18 11.83 50.24
C ILE A 256 -108.54 10.58 49.64
N GLY A 257 -109.32 9.54 49.33
CA GLY A 257 -108.84 8.34 48.64
C GLY A 257 -108.25 8.68 47.27
N ALA A 258 -108.97 9.47 46.46
CA ALA A 258 -108.47 9.94 45.17
C ALA A 258 -107.19 10.79 45.31
N LEU A 259 -107.10 11.64 46.34
CA LEU A 259 -105.89 12.41 46.62
C LEU A 259 -104.70 11.49 46.98
N VAL A 260 -104.91 10.48 47.82
CA VAL A 260 -103.88 9.50 48.17
C VAL A 260 -103.40 8.73 46.94
N ASP A 261 -104.32 8.27 46.09
CA ASP A 261 -103.99 7.54 44.86
C ASP A 261 -103.18 8.41 43.89
N ALA A 262 -103.54 9.70 43.74
CA ALA A 262 -102.79 10.65 42.92
C ALA A 262 -101.36 10.88 43.44
N ASN A 263 -101.19 11.06 44.76
CA ASN A 263 -99.86 11.20 45.38
C ASN A 263 -99.02 9.93 45.20
N HIS A 264 -99.64 8.74 45.35
CA HIS A 264 -98.94 7.49 45.16
C HIS A 264 -98.48 7.28 43.71
N LYS A 265 -99.36 7.59 42.75
CA LYS A 265 -99.05 7.52 41.31
C LYS A 265 -97.91 8.48 40.94
N ASN A 266 -98.00 9.74 41.33
CA ASN A 266 -96.93 10.73 41.09
C ASN A 266 -95.60 10.30 41.72
N GLY A 267 -95.64 9.64 42.88
CA GLY A 267 -94.46 9.05 43.51
C GLY A 267 -93.83 7.91 42.72
N MET A 268 -94.65 7.02 42.17
CA MET A 268 -94.18 5.94 41.31
C MET A 268 -93.60 6.46 39.99
N ASP A 269 -94.24 7.46 39.37
CA ASP A 269 -93.77 8.07 38.12
C ASP A 269 -92.42 8.77 38.33
N ALA A 270 -92.27 9.57 39.39
CA ALA A 270 -90.99 10.24 39.71
C ALA A 270 -89.86 9.24 39.99
N VAL A 271 -90.14 8.13 40.70
CA VAL A 271 -89.14 7.06 40.94
C VAL A 271 -88.75 6.35 39.64
N GLN A 272 -89.69 6.18 38.71
CA GLN A 272 -89.44 5.56 37.41
C GLN A 272 -88.58 6.47 36.53
N GLU A 273 -88.87 7.78 36.49
CA GLU A 273 -88.07 8.78 35.79
C GLU A 273 -86.62 8.81 36.31
N ALA A 274 -86.43 8.85 37.64
CA ALA A 274 -85.10 8.80 38.26
C ALA A 274 -84.33 7.51 37.93
N ARG A 275 -85.03 6.37 37.81
CA ARG A 275 -84.41 5.09 37.39
C ARG A 275 -83.99 5.09 35.93
N GLU A 276 -84.78 5.67 35.05
CA GLU A 276 -84.47 5.80 33.62
C GLU A 276 -83.28 6.75 33.42
N ALA A 277 -83.28 7.88 34.12
CA ALA A 277 -82.14 8.78 34.19
C ALA A 277 -80.89 8.02 34.63
N ALA A 278 -80.91 7.33 35.79
CA ALA A 278 -79.77 6.57 36.29
C ALA A 278 -79.27 5.47 35.32
N ARG A 279 -80.17 4.75 34.64
CA ARG A 279 -79.78 3.76 33.61
C ARG A 279 -79.11 4.42 32.42
N SER A 280 -79.60 5.57 31.97
CA SER A 280 -78.99 6.31 30.86
C SER A 280 -77.56 6.79 31.19
N ILE A 281 -77.27 7.12 32.46
CA ILE A 281 -75.91 7.44 32.91
C ILE A 281 -75.00 6.22 32.75
N ILE A 282 -75.39 5.08 33.31
CA ILE A 282 -74.57 3.86 33.30
C ILE A 282 -74.30 3.37 31.88
N THR A 283 -75.32 3.35 31.00
CA THR A 283 -75.15 2.90 29.62
C THR A 283 -74.34 3.89 28.79
N GLY A 284 -74.58 5.20 28.94
CA GLY A 284 -73.82 6.25 28.25
C GLY A 284 -72.33 6.22 28.60
N ASP A 285 -72.01 6.19 29.89
CA ASP A 285 -70.62 6.16 30.36
C ASP A 285 -69.90 4.87 29.93
N SER A 286 -70.58 3.72 30.00
CA SER A 286 -70.01 2.44 29.57
C SER A 286 -69.64 2.45 28.09
N VAL A 287 -70.47 3.06 27.23
CA VAL A 287 -70.20 3.19 25.79
C VAL A 287 -69.01 4.12 25.53
N ILE A 288 -68.95 5.28 26.19
CA ILE A 288 -67.85 6.25 26.01
C ILE A 288 -66.52 5.65 26.47
N VAL A 289 -66.50 4.96 27.62
CA VAL A 289 -65.30 4.28 28.14
C VAL A 289 -64.86 3.17 27.20
N LEU A 290 -65.80 2.36 26.69
CA LEU A 290 -65.48 1.28 25.75
C LEU A 290 -64.88 1.82 24.44
N ILE A 291 -65.48 2.86 23.85
CA ILE A 291 -64.96 3.49 22.63
C ILE A 291 -63.56 4.08 22.88
N SER A 292 -63.37 4.76 24.02
CA SER A 292 -62.07 5.34 24.39
C SER A 292 -60.99 4.27 24.55
N ALA A 293 -61.32 3.13 25.17
CA ALA A 293 -60.42 2.00 25.32
C ALA A 293 -60.06 1.36 23.96
N ILE A 294 -61.05 1.17 23.07
CA ILE A 294 -60.83 0.63 21.73
C ILE A 294 -59.90 1.55 20.92
N LEU A 295 -60.14 2.86 20.92
CA LEU A 295 -59.30 3.83 20.21
C LEU A 295 -57.87 3.87 20.77
N ALA A 296 -57.70 3.78 22.09
CA ALA A 296 -56.39 3.72 22.73
C ALA A 296 -55.60 2.48 22.29
N VAL A 297 -56.23 1.30 22.33
CA VAL A 297 -55.61 0.03 21.92
C VAL A 297 -55.30 0.04 20.42
N ALA A 298 -56.25 0.43 19.58
CA ALA A 298 -56.07 0.51 18.14
C ALA A 298 -54.93 1.47 17.75
N GLY A 299 -54.88 2.66 18.37
CA GLY A 299 -53.80 3.62 18.16
C GLY A 299 -52.43 3.08 18.60
N THR A 300 -52.37 2.39 19.74
CA THR A 300 -51.14 1.76 20.23
C THR A 300 -50.64 0.67 19.28
N LEU A 301 -51.53 -0.22 18.84
CA LEU A 301 -51.19 -1.30 17.91
C LEU A 301 -50.76 -0.75 16.53
N TRP A 302 -51.41 0.31 16.06
CA TRP A 302 -51.07 0.96 14.79
C TRP A 302 -49.68 1.62 14.83
N ILE A 303 -49.36 2.37 15.90
CA ILE A 303 -48.03 2.99 16.06
C ILE A 303 -46.95 1.92 16.27
N SER A 304 -47.21 0.93 17.12
CA SER A 304 -46.25 -0.14 17.45
C SER A 304 -45.89 -0.99 16.24
N SER A 305 -46.88 -1.40 15.44
CA SER A 305 -46.66 -2.19 14.22
C SER A 305 -45.85 -1.41 13.16
N ARG A 306 -46.11 -0.11 13.00
CA ARG A 306 -45.36 0.76 12.07
C ARG A 306 -43.90 0.93 12.46
N ILE A 307 -43.63 1.18 13.74
CA ILE A 307 -42.25 1.30 14.26
C ILE A 307 -41.53 -0.06 14.16
N GLY A 308 -42.21 -1.14 14.56
CA GLY A 308 -41.67 -2.49 14.54
C GLY A 308 -41.27 -2.96 13.13
N ALA A 309 -42.11 -2.70 12.11
CA ALA A 309 -41.80 -3.07 10.74
C ALA A 309 -40.53 -2.36 10.21
N ARG A 310 -40.43 -1.03 10.37
CA ARG A 310 -39.26 -0.27 9.88
C ARG A 310 -37.98 -0.61 10.62
N LEU A 311 -38.08 -0.90 11.92
CA LEU A 311 -36.94 -1.37 12.70
C LEU A 311 -36.50 -2.77 12.24
N ALA A 312 -37.44 -3.68 11.98
CA ALA A 312 -37.14 -5.00 11.46
C ALA A 312 -36.43 -4.94 10.10
N ASP A 313 -36.89 -4.09 9.17
CA ASP A 313 -36.22 -3.89 7.88
C ASP A 313 -34.79 -3.38 8.06
N THR A 314 -34.60 -2.38 8.94
CA THR A 314 -33.27 -1.83 9.23
C THR A 314 -32.34 -2.88 9.84
N VAL A 315 -32.84 -3.69 10.79
CA VAL A 315 -32.09 -4.81 11.37
C VAL A 315 -31.73 -5.85 10.31
N GLY A 316 -32.64 -6.16 9.38
CA GLY A 316 -32.39 -7.08 8.28
C GLY A 316 -31.28 -6.59 7.35
N VAL A 317 -31.19 -5.29 7.07
CA VAL A 317 -30.08 -4.71 6.29
C VAL A 317 -28.77 -4.76 7.07
N VAL A 318 -28.78 -4.41 8.37
CA VAL A 318 -27.58 -4.49 9.22
C VAL A 318 -27.06 -5.92 9.31
N GLN A 319 -27.93 -6.92 9.42
CA GLN A 319 -27.54 -8.33 9.41
C GLN A 319 -26.89 -8.74 8.09
N GLN A 320 -27.37 -8.23 6.95
CA GLN A 320 -26.75 -8.47 5.65
C GLN A 320 -25.37 -7.80 5.54
N ILE A 321 -25.25 -6.55 6.00
CA ILE A 321 -23.95 -5.85 6.08
C ILE A 321 -22.97 -6.64 6.96
N ALA A 322 -23.42 -7.13 8.12
CA ALA A 322 -22.60 -7.94 9.03
C ALA A 322 -22.22 -9.30 8.42
N ALA A 323 -23.06 -9.87 7.54
CA ALA A 323 -22.76 -11.06 6.76
C ALA A 323 -21.84 -10.78 5.56
N GLY A 324 -21.45 -9.53 5.33
CA GLY A 324 -20.52 -9.11 4.28
C GLY A 324 -21.18 -8.54 3.03
N ASP A 325 -22.50 -8.43 2.95
CA ASP A 325 -23.17 -7.84 1.78
C ASP A 325 -23.30 -6.30 1.92
N LEU A 326 -22.38 -5.57 1.30
CA LEU A 326 -22.35 -4.11 1.29
C LEU A 326 -23.10 -3.52 0.07
N THR A 327 -23.74 -4.35 -0.76
CA THR A 327 -24.48 -3.90 -1.94
C THR A 327 -25.96 -3.62 -1.65
N VAL A 328 -26.45 -4.06 -0.49
CA VAL A 328 -27.84 -3.92 -0.05
C VAL A 328 -28.22 -2.45 0.07
N GLN A 329 -29.39 -2.08 -0.45
CA GLN A 329 -29.85 -0.71 -0.39
C GLN A 329 -30.54 -0.43 0.96
N PRO A 330 -30.11 0.59 1.73
CA PRO A 330 -30.79 0.99 2.95
C PRO A 330 -32.24 1.40 2.68
N PRO A 331 -33.16 1.17 3.62
CA PRO A 331 -34.50 1.73 3.53
C PRO A 331 -34.46 3.27 3.54
N PRO A 332 -35.50 3.95 3.04
CA PRO A 332 -35.56 5.41 3.04
C PRO A 332 -35.58 5.97 4.47
N ALA A 333 -34.74 6.98 4.71
CA ALA A 333 -34.61 7.66 6.01
C ALA A 333 -35.78 8.63 6.25
N SER A 334 -36.37 8.56 7.45
CA SER A 334 -37.34 9.56 7.95
C SER A 334 -36.64 10.73 8.65
N LYS A 335 -37.41 11.75 9.07
CA LYS A 335 -36.88 12.87 9.87
C LYS A 335 -36.83 12.59 11.38
N ASP A 336 -37.19 11.38 11.80
CA ASP A 336 -37.19 10.96 13.20
C ASP A 336 -35.87 10.25 13.58
N GLU A 337 -35.82 9.76 14.82
CA GLU A 337 -34.65 9.09 15.37
C GLU A 337 -34.27 7.82 14.58
N LEU A 338 -35.25 7.09 14.03
CA LEU A 338 -35.01 5.94 13.17
C LEU A 338 -34.38 6.34 11.82
N GLY A 339 -34.82 7.45 11.24
CA GLY A 339 -34.20 7.96 10.03
C GLY A 339 -32.75 8.41 10.22
N THR A 340 -32.45 9.02 11.38
CA THR A 340 -31.07 9.34 11.76
C THR A 340 -30.22 8.07 11.89
N LEU A 341 -30.75 7.01 12.51
CA LEU A 341 -30.09 5.69 12.60
C LEU A 341 -29.80 5.11 11.21
N ILE A 342 -30.78 5.12 10.30
CA ILE A 342 -30.64 4.65 8.92
C ILE A 342 -29.55 5.45 8.18
N GLN A 343 -29.52 6.77 8.34
CA GLN A 343 -28.53 7.63 7.70
C GLN A 343 -27.11 7.35 8.21
N SER A 344 -26.92 7.23 9.53
CA SER A 344 -25.63 6.87 10.12
C SER A 344 -25.17 5.46 9.69
N MET A 345 -26.08 4.49 9.66
CA MET A 345 -25.81 3.15 9.16
C MET A 345 -25.41 3.15 7.68
N SER A 346 -26.11 3.92 6.83
CA SER A 346 -25.78 4.06 5.42
C SER A 346 -24.41 4.70 5.20
N GLY A 347 -24.06 5.71 6.00
CA GLY A 347 -22.71 6.30 6.00
C GLY A 347 -21.63 5.28 6.37
N MET A 348 -21.88 4.46 7.40
CA MET A 348 -20.99 3.38 7.80
C MET A 348 -20.82 2.33 6.70
N GLN A 349 -21.91 1.91 6.05
CA GLN A 349 -21.88 0.98 4.92
C GLN A 349 -21.04 1.53 3.76
N ALA A 350 -21.26 2.79 3.38
CA ALA A 350 -20.51 3.43 2.30
C ALA A 350 -19.02 3.53 2.61
N PHE A 351 -18.67 3.86 3.85
CA PHE A 351 -17.28 3.87 4.31
C PHE A 351 -16.64 2.49 4.26
N LEU A 352 -17.31 1.44 4.78
CA LEU A 352 -16.84 0.06 4.70
C LEU A 352 -16.63 -0.38 3.25
N ARG A 353 -17.57 -0.04 2.35
CA ARG A 353 -17.48 -0.35 0.93
C ARG A 353 -16.23 0.28 0.31
N GLN A 354 -15.99 1.57 0.57
CA GLN A 354 -14.81 2.28 0.08
C GLN A 354 -13.51 1.72 0.67
N SER A 355 -13.51 1.33 1.95
CA SER A 355 -12.35 0.68 2.58
C SER A 355 -12.04 -0.66 1.92
N MET A 356 -13.04 -1.49 1.63
CA MET A 356 -12.84 -2.78 0.95
C MET A 356 -12.28 -2.61 -0.48
N VAL A 357 -12.77 -1.64 -1.25
CA VAL A 357 -12.18 -1.30 -2.57
C VAL A 357 -10.72 -0.89 -2.43
N SER A 358 -10.41 -0.02 -1.47
CA SER A 358 -9.04 0.48 -1.27
C SER A 358 -8.07 -0.63 -0.84
N ILE A 359 -8.53 -1.56 0.01
CA ILE A 359 -7.74 -2.73 0.42
C ILE A 359 -7.55 -3.69 -0.77
N HIS A 360 -8.57 -3.91 -1.60
CA HIS A 360 -8.46 -4.74 -2.80
C HIS A 360 -7.42 -4.20 -3.78
N GLU A 361 -7.46 -2.90 -4.08
CA GLU A 361 -6.48 -2.22 -4.93
C GLU A 361 -5.07 -2.29 -4.33
N GLY A 362 -4.94 -2.02 -3.02
CA GLY A 362 -3.67 -2.11 -2.30
C GLY A 362 -3.07 -3.53 -2.31
N ALA A 363 -3.88 -4.56 -2.09
CA ALA A 363 -3.44 -5.95 -2.12
C ALA A 363 -2.98 -6.36 -3.54
N ASN A 364 -3.71 -5.97 -4.58
CA ASN A 364 -3.28 -6.19 -5.97
C ASN A 364 -1.93 -5.50 -6.28
N GLN A 365 -1.72 -4.28 -5.78
CA GLN A 365 -0.45 -3.56 -5.94
C GLN A 365 0.70 -4.28 -5.22
N VAL A 366 0.47 -4.79 -4.00
CA VAL A 366 1.46 -5.60 -3.26
C VAL A 366 1.79 -6.88 -4.02
N ALA A 367 0.79 -7.63 -4.49
CA ALA A 367 1.00 -8.85 -5.29
C ALA A 367 1.79 -8.57 -6.58
N SER A 368 1.49 -7.47 -7.28
CA SER A 368 2.25 -7.06 -8.47
C SER A 368 3.71 -6.74 -8.13
N SER A 369 3.93 -5.98 -7.05
CA SER A 369 5.27 -5.57 -6.63
C SER A 369 6.09 -6.76 -6.14
N ALA A 370 5.46 -7.70 -5.43
CA ALA A 370 6.06 -8.96 -5.00
C ALA A 370 6.53 -9.80 -6.20
N ARG A 371 5.68 -9.95 -7.24
CA ARG A 371 6.08 -10.66 -8.47
C ARG A 371 7.26 -10.01 -9.17
N GLN A 372 7.29 -8.68 -9.29
CA GLN A 372 8.44 -7.95 -9.84
C GLN A 372 9.71 -8.13 -9.00
N LEU A 373 9.58 -8.15 -7.67
CA LEU A 373 10.70 -8.38 -6.76
C LEU A 373 11.28 -9.80 -6.92
N LYS A 374 10.41 -10.81 -7.07
CA LYS A 374 10.79 -12.21 -7.30
C LYS A 374 11.53 -12.38 -8.63
N GLU A 375 11.05 -11.72 -9.69
CA GLU A 375 11.72 -11.73 -11.01
C GLU A 375 13.09 -11.02 -10.95
N SER A 376 13.16 -9.86 -10.28
CA SER A 376 14.42 -9.12 -10.10
C SER A 376 15.44 -9.94 -9.29
N ALA A 377 15.00 -10.62 -8.24
CA ALA A 377 15.84 -11.53 -7.47
C ALA A 377 16.36 -12.69 -8.35
N ALA A 378 15.50 -13.34 -9.12
CA ALA A 378 15.93 -14.39 -10.05
C ALA A 378 17.03 -13.90 -11.01
N GLN A 379 16.85 -12.72 -11.60
CA GLN A 379 17.85 -12.10 -12.48
C GLN A 379 19.18 -11.80 -11.77
N ILE A 380 19.14 -11.34 -10.51
CA ILE A 380 20.35 -11.13 -9.69
C ILE A 380 21.03 -12.47 -9.37
N GLY A 381 20.27 -13.54 -9.15
CA GLY A 381 20.81 -14.89 -8.94
C GLY A 381 21.56 -15.42 -10.17
N ASP A 382 20.97 -15.26 -11.35
CA ASP A 382 21.62 -15.64 -12.62
C ASP A 382 22.88 -14.80 -12.88
N SER A 383 22.81 -13.49 -12.63
CA SER A 383 23.94 -12.57 -12.78
C SER A 383 25.08 -12.92 -11.82
N SER A 384 24.76 -13.25 -10.57
CA SER A 384 25.74 -13.73 -9.59
C SER A 384 26.43 -15.01 -10.05
N THR A 385 25.68 -15.95 -10.65
CA THR A 385 26.25 -17.19 -11.19
C THR A 385 27.25 -16.92 -12.32
N ALA A 386 26.90 -16.01 -13.23
CA ALA A 386 27.78 -15.58 -14.30
C ALA A 386 29.04 -14.86 -13.76
N GLN A 387 28.87 -13.99 -12.76
CA GLN A 387 29.98 -13.26 -12.12
C GLN A 387 30.94 -14.21 -11.37
N SER A 388 30.41 -15.23 -10.70
CA SER A 388 31.22 -16.26 -10.04
C SER A 388 32.06 -17.05 -11.06
N SER A 389 31.44 -17.43 -12.18
CA SER A 389 32.15 -18.11 -13.28
C SER A 389 33.24 -17.23 -13.90
N ALA A 390 32.96 -15.93 -14.07
CA ALA A 390 33.94 -14.96 -14.56
C ALA A 390 35.10 -14.78 -13.58
N ALA A 391 34.82 -14.67 -12.28
CA ALA A 391 35.85 -14.58 -11.24
C ALA A 391 36.76 -15.83 -11.24
N ALA A 392 36.19 -17.03 -11.34
CA ALA A 392 36.96 -18.27 -11.44
C ALA A 392 37.85 -18.31 -12.70
N SER A 393 37.34 -17.84 -13.84
CA SER A 393 38.14 -17.75 -15.08
C SER A 393 39.28 -16.75 -14.95
N ILE A 394 39.05 -15.59 -14.31
CA ILE A 394 40.09 -14.58 -14.09
C ILE A 394 41.15 -15.13 -13.13
N ALA A 395 40.75 -15.81 -12.06
CA ALA A 395 41.69 -16.45 -11.13
C ALA A 395 42.62 -17.44 -11.85
N ALA A 396 42.06 -18.30 -12.71
CA ALA A 396 42.85 -19.22 -13.53
C ALA A 396 43.84 -18.48 -14.47
N SER A 397 43.40 -17.39 -15.12
CA SER A 397 44.30 -16.57 -15.94
C SER A 397 45.41 -15.90 -15.13
N ILE A 398 45.16 -15.53 -13.88
CA ILE A 398 46.18 -14.95 -13.00
C ILE A 398 47.19 -16.01 -12.55
N GLU A 399 46.76 -17.25 -12.29
CA GLU A 399 47.68 -18.36 -12.05
C GLU A 399 48.60 -18.59 -13.25
N GLU A 400 48.06 -18.64 -14.46
CA GLU A 400 48.85 -18.75 -15.69
C GLU A 400 49.82 -17.56 -15.87
N LEU A 401 49.38 -16.33 -15.59
CA LEU A 401 50.23 -15.15 -15.60
C LEU A 401 51.37 -15.24 -14.59
N SER A 402 51.09 -15.72 -13.38
CA SER A 402 52.10 -15.88 -12.33
C SER A 402 53.18 -16.89 -12.72
N VAL A 403 52.79 -18.01 -13.34
CA VAL A 403 53.71 -18.98 -13.93
C VAL A 403 54.52 -18.36 -15.07
N SER A 404 53.87 -17.57 -15.94
CA SER A 404 54.55 -16.88 -17.05
C SER A 404 55.60 -15.88 -16.54
N ILE A 405 55.27 -15.06 -15.55
CA ILE A 405 56.19 -14.10 -14.92
C ILE A 405 57.39 -14.85 -14.32
N SER A 406 57.16 -15.96 -13.61
CA SER A 406 58.25 -16.78 -13.06
C SER A 406 59.18 -17.32 -14.16
N HIS A 407 58.61 -17.81 -15.27
CA HIS A 407 59.40 -18.33 -16.39
C HIS A 407 60.19 -17.20 -17.10
N VAL A 408 59.59 -16.03 -17.31
CA VAL A 408 60.28 -14.87 -17.90
C VAL A 408 61.38 -14.35 -16.96
N SER A 409 61.14 -14.34 -15.65
CA SER A 409 62.16 -13.98 -14.65
C SER A 409 63.36 -14.91 -14.69
N SER A 410 63.15 -16.24 -14.75
CA SER A 410 64.25 -17.20 -14.92
C SER A 410 65.04 -16.96 -16.22
N ARG A 411 64.36 -16.67 -17.33
CA ARG A 411 65.03 -16.37 -18.62
C ARG A 411 65.80 -15.05 -18.58
N THR A 412 65.34 -14.09 -17.79
CA THR A 412 65.97 -12.78 -17.61
C THR A 412 67.24 -12.94 -16.76
N ASP A 413 67.22 -13.79 -15.75
CA ASP A 413 68.41 -14.16 -14.95
C ASP A 413 69.48 -14.86 -15.81
N ASP A 414 69.08 -15.84 -16.63
CA ASP A 414 69.97 -16.50 -17.59
C ASP A 414 70.62 -15.49 -18.56
N ALA A 415 69.84 -14.53 -19.06
CA ALA A 415 70.33 -13.47 -19.95
C ALA A 415 71.31 -12.53 -19.23
N SER A 416 71.06 -12.22 -17.95
CA SER A 416 71.98 -11.43 -17.11
C SER A 416 73.33 -12.14 -16.98
N HIS A 417 73.31 -13.45 -16.71
CA HIS A 417 74.51 -14.24 -16.57
C HIS A 417 75.31 -14.27 -17.87
N LEU A 418 74.63 -14.53 -19.00
CA LEU A 418 75.26 -14.59 -20.32
C LEU A 418 75.85 -13.24 -20.75
N ALA A 419 75.18 -12.11 -20.44
CA ALA A 419 75.71 -10.78 -20.69
C ALA A 419 76.97 -10.50 -19.84
N GLY A 420 76.97 -10.92 -18.57
CA GLY A 420 78.14 -10.84 -17.70
C GLY A 420 79.33 -11.66 -18.19
N GLU A 421 79.10 -12.91 -18.63
CA GLU A 421 80.13 -13.75 -19.24
C GLU A 421 80.65 -13.14 -20.56
N SER A 422 79.78 -12.52 -21.36
CA SER A 422 80.17 -11.87 -22.61
C SER A 422 81.03 -10.62 -22.36
N ASP A 423 80.70 -9.77 -21.37
CA ASP A 423 81.56 -8.65 -20.95
C ASP A 423 82.91 -9.15 -20.43
N HIS A 424 82.93 -10.25 -19.64
CA HIS A 424 84.17 -10.85 -19.17
C HIS A 424 85.05 -11.35 -20.33
N ASN A 425 84.47 -12.11 -21.26
CA ASN A 425 85.17 -12.63 -22.44
C ASN A 425 85.66 -11.50 -23.36
N ALA A 426 84.87 -10.44 -23.54
CA ALA A 426 85.30 -9.26 -24.30
C ALA A 426 86.47 -8.54 -23.61
N ARG A 427 86.44 -8.35 -22.28
CA ARG A 427 87.58 -7.78 -21.54
C ARG A 427 88.85 -8.62 -21.69
N HIS A 428 88.71 -9.94 -21.57
CA HIS A 428 89.83 -10.86 -21.74
C HIS A 428 90.38 -10.79 -23.17
N GLY A 429 89.50 -10.86 -24.18
CA GLY A 429 89.87 -10.73 -25.59
C GLY A 429 90.55 -9.41 -25.91
N LYS A 430 90.06 -8.29 -25.36
CA LYS A 430 90.67 -6.97 -25.52
C LYS A 430 92.09 -6.95 -24.98
N LYS A 431 92.30 -7.49 -23.78
CA LYS A 431 93.63 -7.61 -23.18
C LYS A 431 94.58 -8.44 -24.05
N THR A 432 94.14 -9.58 -24.57
CA THR A 432 94.95 -10.42 -25.46
C THR A 432 95.30 -9.71 -26.76
N VAL A 433 94.38 -8.93 -27.33
CA VAL A 433 94.67 -8.11 -28.52
C VAL A 433 95.65 -6.98 -28.21
N ASP A 434 95.50 -6.31 -27.06
CA ASP A 434 96.44 -5.27 -26.63
C ASP A 434 97.87 -5.85 -26.43
N GLU A 435 97.99 -7.05 -25.86
CA GLU A 435 99.25 -7.79 -25.75
C GLU A 435 99.82 -8.17 -27.13
N LEU A 436 98.97 -8.61 -28.07
CA LEU A 436 99.36 -8.93 -29.45
C LEU A 436 99.88 -7.69 -30.19
N VAL A 437 99.21 -6.53 -30.06
CA VAL A 437 99.65 -5.26 -30.64
C VAL A 437 101.03 -4.88 -30.10
N GLY A 438 101.27 -5.06 -28.79
CA GLY A 438 102.59 -4.89 -28.18
C GLY A 438 103.64 -5.80 -28.81
N GLY A 439 103.35 -7.10 -28.93
CA GLY A 439 104.27 -8.07 -29.55
C GLY A 439 104.56 -7.78 -31.03
N ILE A 440 103.58 -7.31 -31.79
CA ILE A 440 103.77 -6.89 -33.20
C ILE A 440 104.69 -5.67 -33.27
N GLN A 441 104.58 -4.74 -32.31
CA GLN A 441 105.47 -3.58 -32.20
C GLN A 441 106.92 -4.02 -31.95
N ASP A 442 107.13 -4.98 -31.05
CA ASP A 442 108.47 -5.54 -30.77
C ASP A 442 109.06 -6.21 -32.02
N VAL A 443 108.25 -7.00 -32.75
CA VAL A 443 108.68 -7.62 -34.02
C VAL A 443 109.03 -6.56 -35.06
N ARG A 444 108.26 -5.48 -35.17
CA ARG A 444 108.55 -4.36 -36.07
C ARG A 444 109.93 -3.77 -35.78
N ASP A 445 110.24 -3.56 -34.50
CA ASP A 445 111.50 -2.94 -34.09
C ASP A 445 112.69 -3.87 -34.40
N VAL A 446 112.55 -5.18 -34.17
CA VAL A 446 113.55 -6.20 -34.56
C VAL A 446 113.77 -6.24 -36.08
N VAL A 447 112.69 -6.26 -36.88
CA VAL A 447 112.79 -6.29 -38.34
C VAL A 447 113.43 -5.00 -38.88
N THR A 448 113.10 -3.85 -38.30
CA THR A 448 113.70 -2.55 -38.67
C THR A 448 115.19 -2.50 -38.34
N GLN A 449 115.59 -3.08 -37.19
CA GLN A 449 116.99 -3.21 -36.83
C GLN A 449 117.74 -4.15 -37.78
N ALA A 450 117.14 -5.28 -38.15
CA ALA A 450 117.69 -6.19 -39.16
C ALA A 450 117.87 -5.49 -40.51
N ALA A 451 116.88 -4.68 -40.95
CA ALA A 451 116.96 -3.88 -42.19
C ALA A 451 118.21 -2.99 -42.20
N THR A 452 118.46 -2.31 -41.07
CA THR A 452 119.60 -1.40 -40.90
C THR A 452 120.93 -2.16 -40.99
N GLN A 453 121.00 -3.34 -40.37
CA GLN A 453 122.21 -4.17 -40.35
C GLN A 453 122.54 -4.74 -41.74
N ILE A 454 121.53 -5.23 -42.46
CA ILE A 454 121.70 -5.74 -43.83
C ILE A 454 122.07 -4.60 -44.80
N SER A 455 121.47 -3.41 -44.65
CA SER A 455 121.85 -2.22 -45.42
C SER A 455 123.32 -1.84 -45.20
N SER A 456 123.80 -1.90 -43.95
CA SER A 456 125.22 -1.71 -43.64
C SER A 456 126.10 -2.79 -44.28
N MET A 457 125.65 -4.05 -44.31
CA MET A 457 126.38 -5.14 -44.95
C MET A 457 126.47 -4.96 -46.47
N GLN A 458 125.40 -4.47 -47.11
CA GLN A 458 125.41 -4.11 -48.53
C GLN A 458 126.47 -3.04 -48.83
N ALA A 459 126.51 -1.97 -48.04
CA ALA A 459 127.50 -0.89 -48.20
C ALA A 459 128.95 -1.38 -47.99
N GLN A 460 129.16 -2.30 -47.03
CA GLN A 460 130.47 -2.91 -46.81
C GLN A 460 130.90 -3.80 -47.98
N SER A 461 129.99 -4.64 -48.51
CA SER A 461 130.25 -5.49 -49.68
C SER A 461 130.61 -4.67 -50.93
N GLU A 462 129.91 -3.56 -51.18
CA GLU A 462 130.27 -2.61 -52.26
C GLU A 462 131.68 -2.01 -52.06
N GLY A 463 132.07 -1.75 -50.80
CA GLY A 463 133.41 -1.36 -50.43
C GLY A 463 134.46 -2.41 -50.77
N ILE A 464 134.18 -3.68 -50.49
CA ILE A 464 135.07 -4.81 -50.83
C ILE A 464 135.19 -4.95 -52.34
N THR A 465 134.09 -4.88 -53.11
CA THR A 465 134.13 -4.95 -54.57
C THR A 465 135.08 -3.91 -55.18
N ARG A 466 135.05 -2.67 -54.67
CA ARG A 466 135.98 -1.60 -55.10
C ARG A 466 137.45 -1.95 -54.81
N ILE A 467 137.72 -2.48 -53.62
CA ILE A 467 139.08 -2.89 -53.22
C ILE A 467 139.57 -4.05 -54.10
N VAL A 468 138.74 -5.05 -54.33
CA VAL A 468 139.07 -6.22 -55.15
C VAL A 468 139.37 -5.83 -56.60
N ALA A 469 138.62 -4.86 -57.15
CA ALA A 469 138.90 -4.29 -58.47
C ALA A 469 140.29 -3.62 -58.52
N VAL A 470 140.63 -2.81 -57.52
CA VAL A 470 141.97 -2.18 -57.42
C VAL A 470 143.08 -3.23 -57.30
N ILE A 471 142.89 -4.29 -56.50
CA ILE A 471 143.89 -5.37 -56.36
C ILE A 471 144.06 -6.12 -57.69
N ARG A 472 142.96 -6.37 -58.41
CA ARG A 472 143.01 -6.98 -59.74
C ARG A 472 143.78 -6.09 -60.71
N ASP A 473 143.51 -4.80 -60.74
CA ASP A 473 144.22 -3.84 -61.58
C ASP A 473 145.72 -3.79 -61.23
N ILE A 474 146.08 -3.82 -59.95
CA ILE A 474 147.48 -3.90 -59.48
C ILE A 474 148.10 -5.22 -59.94
N ALA A 475 147.40 -6.36 -59.83
CA ALA A 475 147.90 -7.65 -60.28
C ALA A 475 148.14 -7.67 -61.79
N GLU A 476 147.24 -7.08 -62.58
CA GLU A 476 147.37 -6.97 -64.04
C GLU A 476 148.53 -6.02 -64.45
N GLN A 477 148.67 -4.90 -63.76
CA GLN A 477 149.82 -4.00 -63.92
C GLN A 477 151.15 -4.68 -63.52
N THR A 478 151.15 -5.45 -62.44
CA THR A 478 152.33 -6.20 -61.97
C THR A 478 152.68 -7.33 -62.94
N ASN A 479 151.68 -7.99 -63.53
CA ASN A 479 151.87 -8.98 -64.59
C ASN A 479 152.50 -8.36 -65.85
N LEU A 480 152.05 -7.17 -66.26
CA LEU A 480 152.64 -6.41 -67.37
C LEU A 480 154.08 -5.93 -67.07
N LEU A 481 154.35 -5.45 -65.86
CA LEU A 481 155.69 -5.06 -65.42
C LEU A 481 156.63 -6.28 -65.40
N ALA A 482 156.16 -7.41 -64.88
CA ALA A 482 156.89 -8.67 -64.84
C ALA A 482 157.17 -9.22 -66.25
N LEU A 483 156.21 -9.11 -67.17
CA LEU A 483 156.40 -9.48 -68.57
C LEU A 483 157.46 -8.60 -69.25
N ASN A 484 157.40 -7.27 -69.05
CA ASN A 484 158.41 -6.34 -69.57
C ASN A 484 159.80 -6.63 -68.98
N ALA A 485 159.89 -6.95 -67.69
CA ALA A 485 161.13 -7.34 -67.03
C ALA A 485 161.67 -8.68 -67.55
N ALA A 486 160.81 -9.67 -67.80
CA ALA A 486 161.19 -10.96 -68.38
C ALA A 486 161.71 -10.81 -69.83
N ILE A 487 161.09 -9.95 -70.63
CA ILE A 487 161.53 -9.61 -71.99
C ILE A 487 162.93 -8.96 -71.94
N GLU A 488 163.14 -7.97 -71.07
CA GLU A 488 164.44 -7.27 -70.99
C GLU A 488 165.54 -8.15 -70.39
N ALA A 489 165.20 -9.05 -69.45
CA ALA A 489 166.11 -10.07 -68.93
C ALA A 489 166.53 -11.09 -70.00
N ALA A 490 165.62 -11.49 -70.90
CA ALA A 490 165.95 -12.32 -72.07
C ALA A 490 166.86 -11.58 -73.08
N ARG A 491 166.72 -10.25 -73.17
CA ARG A 491 167.51 -9.36 -74.03
C ARG A 491 168.96 -9.17 -73.55
N ALA A 492 169.19 -9.24 -72.23
CA ALA A 492 170.50 -9.10 -71.59
C ALA A 492 171.38 -10.37 -71.63
N GLY A 493 170.93 -11.46 -72.26
CA GLY A 493 171.71 -12.70 -72.44
C GLY A 493 172.14 -13.37 -71.13
N ASP A 494 173.36 -13.92 -71.08
CA ASP A 494 173.87 -14.72 -69.94
C ASP A 494 173.91 -13.96 -68.60
N THR A 495 174.04 -12.62 -68.62
CA THR A 495 173.99 -11.76 -67.42
C THR A 495 172.58 -11.58 -66.84
N GLY A 496 171.52 -11.81 -67.62
CA GLY A 496 170.12 -11.58 -67.24
C GLY A 496 169.41 -12.79 -66.61
N ARG A 497 170.05 -13.97 -66.56
CA ARG A 497 169.40 -15.24 -66.21
C ARG A 497 168.75 -15.26 -64.83
N GLY A 498 169.38 -14.64 -63.83
CA GLY A 498 168.82 -14.51 -62.48
C GLY A 498 167.60 -13.59 -62.42
N PHE A 499 167.61 -12.50 -63.20
CA PHE A 499 166.48 -11.57 -63.30
C PHE A 499 165.29 -12.19 -64.05
N ALA A 500 165.53 -13.00 -65.08
CA ALA A 500 164.48 -13.69 -65.81
C ALA A 500 163.67 -14.63 -64.91
N VAL A 501 164.34 -15.38 -64.01
CA VAL A 501 163.66 -16.27 -63.04
C VAL A 501 162.80 -15.48 -62.07
N VAL A 502 163.30 -14.35 -61.55
CA VAL A 502 162.52 -13.49 -60.64
C VAL A 502 161.32 -12.87 -61.37
N ALA A 503 161.50 -12.40 -62.62
CA ALA A 503 160.43 -11.83 -63.41
C ALA A 503 159.32 -12.86 -63.72
N ASP A 504 159.67 -14.10 -64.06
CA ASP A 504 158.68 -15.17 -64.28
C ASP A 504 157.97 -15.59 -62.98
N GLU A 505 158.65 -15.55 -61.82
CA GLU A 505 158.03 -15.81 -60.52
C GLU A 505 157.05 -14.70 -60.12
N VAL A 506 157.40 -13.43 -60.37
CA VAL A 506 156.49 -12.28 -60.18
C VAL A 506 155.30 -12.36 -61.15
N ARG A 507 155.51 -12.82 -62.38
CA ARG A 507 154.45 -13.04 -63.38
C ARG A 507 153.46 -14.10 -62.90
N LYS A 508 153.94 -15.27 -62.47
CA LYS A 508 153.11 -16.33 -61.88
C LYS A 508 152.38 -15.89 -60.61
N LEU A 509 153.04 -15.10 -59.75
CA LEU A 509 152.42 -14.56 -58.55
C LEU A 509 151.29 -13.59 -58.92
N SER A 510 151.52 -12.72 -59.90
CA SER A 510 150.52 -11.77 -60.40
C SER A 510 149.34 -12.46 -61.08
N GLU A 511 149.57 -13.51 -61.87
CA GLU A 511 148.51 -14.36 -62.44
C GLU A 511 147.69 -15.06 -61.33
N ARG A 512 148.34 -15.61 -60.30
CA ARG A 512 147.66 -16.17 -59.12
C ARG A 512 146.88 -15.10 -58.36
N THR A 513 147.42 -13.90 -58.16
CA THR A 513 146.71 -12.80 -57.50
C THR A 513 145.49 -12.37 -58.31
N ALA A 514 145.62 -12.22 -59.63
CA ALA A 514 144.51 -11.89 -60.52
C ALA A 514 143.41 -12.97 -60.48
N GLN A 515 143.79 -14.24 -60.51
CA GLN A 515 142.86 -15.36 -60.37
C GLN A 515 142.14 -15.34 -59.00
N SER A 516 142.88 -15.22 -57.89
CA SER A 516 142.28 -15.13 -56.55
C SER A 516 141.38 -13.91 -56.39
N THR A 517 141.72 -12.76 -56.98
CA THR A 517 140.81 -11.60 -56.98
C THR A 517 139.55 -11.83 -57.81
N ALA A 518 139.61 -12.60 -58.90
CA ALA A 518 138.43 -12.97 -59.67
C ALA A 518 137.52 -13.92 -58.87
N GLU A 519 138.09 -14.88 -58.14
CA GLU A 519 137.35 -15.77 -57.24
C GLU A 519 136.70 -14.97 -56.08
N ILE A 520 137.42 -14.03 -55.46
CA ILE A 520 136.87 -13.12 -54.44
C ILE A 520 135.76 -12.24 -55.03
N ALA A 521 135.93 -11.70 -56.23
CA ALA A 521 134.90 -10.89 -56.87
C ALA A 521 133.61 -11.69 -57.07
N THR A 522 133.70 -12.96 -57.48
CA THR A 522 132.55 -13.86 -57.57
C THR A 522 131.88 -14.06 -56.21
N MET A 523 132.65 -14.37 -55.15
CA MET A 523 132.10 -14.55 -53.80
C MET A 523 131.43 -13.27 -53.26
N VAL A 524 132.01 -12.09 -53.51
CA VAL A 524 131.43 -10.81 -53.07
C VAL A 524 130.16 -10.49 -53.85
N ASN A 525 130.12 -10.81 -55.15
CA ASN A 525 128.90 -10.67 -55.96
C ASN A 525 127.77 -11.60 -55.47
N GLU A 526 128.09 -12.85 -55.09
CA GLU A 526 127.12 -13.76 -54.47
C GLU A 526 126.59 -13.19 -53.14
N VAL A 527 127.47 -12.70 -52.27
CA VAL A 527 127.08 -12.03 -51.01
C VAL A 527 126.21 -10.81 -51.28
N GLN A 528 126.55 -9.99 -52.28
CA GLN A 528 125.76 -8.80 -52.63
C GLN A 528 124.37 -9.18 -53.16
N SER A 529 124.28 -10.21 -54.00
CA SER A 529 123.00 -10.76 -54.48
C SER A 529 122.15 -11.28 -53.32
N SER A 530 122.71 -12.11 -52.44
CA SER A 530 122.01 -12.61 -51.25
C SER A 530 121.60 -11.49 -50.29
N THR A 531 122.40 -10.42 -50.19
CA THR A 531 122.08 -9.24 -49.37
C THR A 531 120.90 -8.48 -49.97
N GLN A 532 120.85 -8.30 -51.29
CA GLN A 532 119.71 -7.66 -51.98
C GLN A 532 118.42 -8.47 -51.82
N GLU A 533 118.49 -9.80 -51.95
CA GLU A 533 117.35 -10.69 -51.66
C GLU A 533 116.89 -10.56 -50.21
N ALA A 534 117.82 -10.47 -49.26
CA ALA A 534 117.49 -10.28 -47.84
C ALA A 534 116.86 -8.90 -47.56
N VAL A 535 117.30 -7.83 -48.23
CA VAL A 535 116.66 -6.50 -48.14
C VAL A 535 115.21 -6.58 -48.62
N ALA A 536 114.96 -7.17 -49.80
CA ALA A 536 113.61 -7.33 -50.33
C ALA A 536 112.71 -8.16 -49.40
N GLY A 537 113.25 -9.23 -48.80
CA GLY A 537 112.54 -10.03 -47.80
C GLY A 537 112.20 -9.25 -46.53
N ILE A 538 113.10 -8.38 -46.07
CA ILE A 538 112.87 -7.51 -44.91
C ILE A 538 111.83 -6.43 -45.21
N GLU A 539 111.87 -5.78 -46.37
CA GLU A 539 110.86 -4.78 -46.78
C GLU A 539 109.46 -5.41 -46.80
N HIS A 540 109.34 -6.63 -47.35
CA HIS A 540 108.11 -7.39 -47.31
C HIS A 540 107.68 -7.72 -45.87
N GLY A 541 108.63 -8.06 -45.00
CA GLY A 541 108.39 -8.28 -43.56
C GLY A 541 107.85 -7.04 -42.84
N VAL A 542 108.41 -5.86 -43.11
CA VAL A 542 107.93 -4.57 -42.55
C VAL A 542 106.49 -4.31 -42.97
N HIS A 543 106.17 -4.51 -44.25
CA HIS A 543 104.80 -4.31 -44.75
C HIS A 543 103.80 -5.29 -44.10
N ALA A 544 104.17 -6.57 -43.99
CA ALA A 544 103.33 -7.58 -43.34
C ALA A 544 103.08 -7.25 -41.85
N VAL A 545 104.08 -6.75 -41.13
CA VAL A 545 103.96 -6.32 -39.73
C VAL A 545 103.02 -5.12 -39.60
N GLN A 546 103.13 -4.11 -40.48
CA GLN A 546 102.23 -2.96 -40.49
C GLN A 546 100.78 -3.36 -40.77
N GLU A 547 100.55 -4.24 -41.75
CA GLU A 547 99.21 -4.74 -42.06
C GLU A 547 98.61 -5.53 -40.89
N ASN A 548 99.38 -6.41 -40.26
CA ASN A 548 98.94 -7.17 -39.10
C ASN A 548 98.67 -6.29 -37.87
N SER A 549 99.46 -5.23 -37.67
CA SER A 549 99.21 -4.24 -36.62
C SER A 549 97.87 -3.52 -36.83
N ALA A 550 97.58 -3.09 -38.06
CA ALA A 550 96.31 -2.45 -38.39
C ALA A 550 95.11 -3.39 -38.16
N LYS A 551 95.19 -4.65 -38.60
CA LYS A 551 94.16 -5.67 -38.36
C LYS A 551 93.96 -5.99 -36.88
N ALA A 552 95.04 -6.05 -36.09
CA ALA A 552 94.95 -6.23 -34.64
C ALA A 552 94.23 -5.05 -33.97
N GLY A 553 94.52 -3.81 -34.40
CA GLY A 553 93.81 -2.61 -33.94
C GLY A 553 92.30 -2.65 -34.24
N GLU A 554 91.92 -2.97 -35.48
CA GLU A 554 90.51 -3.12 -35.89
C GLU A 554 89.79 -4.23 -35.10
N THR A 555 90.49 -5.33 -34.81
CA THR A 555 89.97 -6.40 -33.96
C THR A 555 89.72 -5.88 -32.53
N GLY A 556 90.66 -5.09 -31.98
CA GLY A 556 90.53 -4.48 -30.66
C GLY A 556 89.34 -3.52 -30.53
N GLU A 557 89.07 -2.72 -31.57
CA GLU A 557 87.88 -1.85 -31.63
C GLU A 557 86.58 -2.66 -31.71
N THR A 558 86.59 -3.77 -32.45
CA THR A 558 85.42 -4.66 -32.55
C THR A 558 85.11 -5.33 -31.21
N ILE A 559 86.13 -5.78 -30.49
CA ILE A 559 85.95 -6.32 -29.13
C ILE A 559 85.45 -5.25 -28.15
N ALA A 560 85.93 -4.00 -28.26
CA ALA A 560 85.40 -2.90 -27.44
C ALA A 560 83.91 -2.65 -27.70
N ARG A 561 83.46 -2.69 -28.97
CA ARG A 561 82.03 -2.60 -29.31
C ARG A 561 81.22 -3.78 -28.75
N LEU A 562 81.76 -5.00 -28.76
CA LEU A 562 81.11 -6.16 -28.13
C LEU A 562 80.98 -5.99 -26.61
N GLN A 563 81.97 -5.38 -25.97
CA GLN A 563 81.92 -5.08 -24.55
C GLN A 563 80.79 -4.10 -24.22
N ASP A 564 80.69 -2.99 -24.96
CA ASP A 564 79.62 -2.00 -24.76
C ASP A 564 78.24 -2.58 -25.04
N ALA A 565 78.09 -3.40 -26.08
CA ALA A 565 76.85 -4.13 -26.35
C ALA A 565 76.47 -5.07 -25.20
N SER A 566 77.44 -5.79 -24.61
CA SER A 566 77.19 -6.68 -23.47
C SER A 566 76.70 -5.91 -22.25
N ARG A 567 77.24 -4.71 -22.00
CA ARG A 567 76.78 -3.83 -20.92
C ARG A 567 75.37 -3.30 -21.15
N GLN A 568 75.05 -2.87 -22.37
CA GLN A 568 73.69 -2.44 -22.71
C GLN A 568 72.67 -3.57 -22.50
N VAL A 569 73.02 -4.81 -22.86
CA VAL A 569 72.16 -5.97 -22.57
C VAL A 569 71.96 -6.15 -21.07
N ALA A 570 73.02 -6.02 -20.26
CA ALA A 570 72.91 -6.12 -18.80
C ALA A 570 71.99 -5.03 -18.21
N ASP A 571 72.07 -3.80 -18.71
CA ASP A 571 71.20 -2.69 -18.28
C ASP A 571 69.71 -2.97 -18.62
N ILE A 572 69.42 -3.43 -19.85
CA ILE A 572 68.06 -3.82 -20.26
C ILE A 572 67.52 -4.95 -19.39
N VAL A 573 68.37 -5.93 -19.06
CA VAL A 573 67.99 -7.05 -18.20
C VAL A 573 67.68 -6.60 -16.76
N ALA A 574 68.40 -5.59 -16.25
CA ALA A 574 68.08 -4.98 -14.96
C ALA A 574 66.70 -4.29 -14.97
N GLU A 575 66.41 -3.50 -16.00
CA GLU A 575 65.08 -2.87 -16.18
C GLU A 575 63.95 -3.90 -16.29
N LEU A 576 64.18 -5.00 -17.03
CA LEU A 576 63.21 -6.11 -17.14
C LEU A 576 62.92 -6.76 -15.79
N ASN A 577 63.94 -6.97 -14.95
CA ASN A 577 63.74 -7.54 -13.62
C ASN A 577 62.86 -6.64 -12.73
N ASP A 578 63.03 -5.32 -12.80
CA ASP A 578 62.19 -4.39 -12.06
C ASP A 578 60.74 -4.39 -12.58
N ALA A 579 60.55 -4.40 -13.90
CA ALA A 579 59.22 -4.52 -14.50
C ALA A 579 58.51 -5.85 -14.11
N LEU A 580 59.25 -6.97 -14.06
CA LEU A 580 58.70 -8.26 -13.65
C LEU A 580 58.30 -8.29 -12.17
N ARG A 581 59.05 -7.61 -11.30
CA ARG A 581 58.66 -7.45 -9.89
C ARG A 581 57.35 -6.66 -9.75
N GLU A 582 57.23 -5.55 -10.48
CA GLU A 582 56.03 -4.74 -10.48
C GLU A 582 54.83 -5.52 -11.03
N GLN A 583 55.02 -6.27 -12.11
CA GLN A 583 53.99 -7.14 -12.68
C GLN A 583 53.55 -8.24 -11.71
N SER A 584 54.48 -8.86 -10.98
CA SER A 584 54.19 -9.86 -9.95
C SER A 584 53.34 -9.29 -8.79
N MET A 585 53.70 -8.08 -8.33
CA MET A 585 52.92 -7.38 -7.31
C MET A 585 51.51 -7.04 -7.81
N ALA A 586 51.40 -6.54 -9.05
CA ALA A 586 50.11 -6.24 -9.68
C ALA A 586 49.25 -7.50 -9.81
N SER A 587 49.80 -8.61 -10.30
CA SER A 587 49.08 -9.90 -10.40
C SER A 587 48.57 -10.39 -9.05
N THR A 588 49.36 -10.26 -7.98
CA THR A 588 48.94 -10.64 -6.62
C THR A 588 47.77 -9.77 -6.12
N GLU A 589 47.81 -8.47 -6.36
CA GLU A 589 46.71 -7.57 -5.99
C GLU A 589 45.44 -7.85 -6.81
N VAL A 590 45.57 -8.17 -8.10
CA VAL A 590 44.41 -8.57 -8.92
C VAL A 590 43.81 -9.88 -8.39
N ALA A 591 44.64 -10.87 -8.02
CA ALA A 591 44.16 -12.12 -7.43
C ALA A 591 43.31 -11.87 -6.17
N ARG A 592 43.83 -11.03 -5.26
CA ARG A 592 43.13 -10.65 -4.03
C ARG A 592 41.78 -10.00 -4.31
N ARG A 593 41.69 -9.10 -5.30
CA ARG A 593 40.43 -8.47 -5.69
C ARG A 593 39.44 -9.43 -6.34
N VAL A 594 39.94 -10.43 -7.07
CA VAL A 594 39.08 -11.48 -7.66
C VAL A 594 38.49 -12.38 -6.57
N GLU A 595 39.24 -12.69 -5.51
CA GLU A 595 38.71 -13.38 -4.33
C GLU A 595 37.62 -12.55 -3.61
N GLU A 596 37.85 -11.24 -3.43
CA GLU A 596 36.83 -10.33 -2.86
C GLU A 596 35.56 -10.30 -3.71
N ILE A 597 35.69 -10.23 -5.05
CA ILE A 597 34.56 -10.28 -5.97
C ILE A 597 33.81 -11.61 -5.83
N ALA A 598 34.51 -12.74 -5.74
CA ALA A 598 33.88 -14.04 -5.58
C ALA A 598 33.08 -14.12 -4.27
N ALA A 599 33.65 -13.68 -3.15
CA ALA A 599 32.96 -13.62 -1.86
C ALA A 599 31.73 -12.71 -1.89
N GLN A 600 31.84 -11.51 -2.47
CA GLN A 600 30.71 -10.59 -2.61
C GLN A 600 29.60 -11.16 -3.50
N THR A 601 29.98 -11.94 -4.51
CA THR A 601 29.05 -12.61 -5.42
C THR A 601 28.24 -13.69 -4.68
N GLU A 602 28.89 -14.46 -3.80
CA GLU A 602 28.24 -15.44 -2.93
C GLU A 602 27.24 -14.79 -1.98
N GLU A 603 27.62 -13.67 -1.35
CA GLU A 603 26.73 -12.90 -0.48
C GLU A 603 25.53 -12.35 -1.27
N THR A 604 25.77 -11.81 -2.46
CA THR A 604 24.71 -11.27 -3.35
C THR A 604 23.74 -12.37 -3.78
N SER A 605 24.24 -13.56 -4.09
CA SER A 605 23.42 -14.73 -4.42
C SER A 605 22.53 -15.12 -3.24
N SER A 606 23.10 -15.21 -2.02
CA SER A 606 22.34 -15.50 -0.80
C SER A 606 21.26 -14.45 -0.51
N ALA A 607 21.60 -13.15 -0.59
CA ALA A 607 20.67 -12.05 -0.41
C ALA A 607 19.53 -12.08 -1.46
N SER A 608 19.84 -12.49 -2.69
CA SER A 608 18.84 -12.66 -3.73
C SER A 608 17.84 -13.78 -3.40
N VAL A 609 18.32 -14.94 -2.94
CA VAL A 609 17.45 -16.05 -2.50
C VAL A 609 16.52 -15.61 -1.35
N GLN A 610 17.05 -14.86 -0.38
CA GLN A 610 16.24 -14.31 0.72
C GLN A 610 15.19 -13.31 0.21
N THR A 611 15.56 -12.46 -0.75
CA THR A 611 14.64 -11.48 -1.36
C THR A 611 13.52 -12.18 -2.11
N ALA A 612 13.81 -13.26 -2.85
CA ALA A 612 12.81 -14.07 -3.54
C ALA A 612 11.83 -14.72 -2.56
N ALA A 613 12.32 -15.26 -1.42
CA ALA A 613 11.47 -15.84 -0.38
C ALA A 613 10.58 -14.79 0.31
N ALA A 614 11.12 -13.59 0.57
CA ALA A 614 10.35 -12.47 1.12
C ALA A 614 9.26 -12.00 0.15
N ALA A 615 9.58 -11.94 -1.15
CA ALA A 615 8.62 -11.63 -2.20
C ALA A 615 7.48 -12.65 -2.25
N GLU A 616 7.78 -13.94 -2.18
CA GLU A 616 6.77 -15.01 -2.13
C GLU A 616 5.87 -14.91 -0.88
N SER A 617 6.45 -14.53 0.26
CA SER A 617 5.67 -14.26 1.48
C SER A 617 4.73 -13.05 1.31
N LEU A 618 5.18 -11.98 0.66
CA LEU A 618 4.34 -10.81 0.35
C LEU A 618 3.20 -11.16 -0.62
N ASP A 619 3.47 -11.99 -1.62
CA ASP A 619 2.45 -12.46 -2.57
C ASP A 619 1.37 -13.29 -1.84
N THR A 620 1.78 -14.15 -0.91
CA THR A 620 0.87 -14.92 -0.04
C THR A 620 0.02 -14.00 0.83
N VAL A 621 0.63 -13.00 1.48
CA VAL A 621 -0.12 -12.03 2.31
C VAL A 621 -1.09 -11.22 1.46
N ALA A 622 -0.72 -10.85 0.23
CA ALA A 622 -1.61 -10.15 -0.68
C ALA A 622 -2.80 -11.04 -1.10
N ASP A 623 -2.58 -12.32 -1.38
CA ASP A 623 -3.66 -13.27 -1.68
C ASP A 623 -4.60 -13.46 -0.48
N ASP A 624 -4.06 -13.60 0.73
CA ASP A 624 -4.85 -13.69 1.96
C ASP A 624 -5.74 -12.44 2.16
N LEU A 625 -5.18 -11.24 1.92
CA LEU A 625 -5.94 -9.99 1.96
C LEU A 625 -7.05 -9.96 0.89
N LEU A 626 -6.75 -10.40 -0.34
CA LEU A 626 -7.73 -10.50 -1.41
C LEU A 626 -8.86 -11.48 -1.03
N GLN A 627 -8.55 -12.63 -0.45
CA GLN A 627 -9.54 -13.60 0.02
C GLN A 627 -10.43 -13.02 1.14
N VAL A 628 -9.85 -12.28 2.08
CA VAL A 628 -10.62 -11.60 3.14
C VAL A 628 -11.56 -10.57 2.54
N VAL A 629 -11.10 -9.76 1.58
CA VAL A 629 -11.95 -8.77 0.91
C VAL A 629 -13.04 -9.44 0.06
N GLN A 630 -12.76 -10.56 -0.61
CA GLN A 630 -13.73 -11.31 -1.41
C GLN A 630 -14.91 -11.87 -0.59
N ARG A 631 -14.76 -12.02 0.73
CA ARG A 631 -15.89 -12.36 1.62
C ARG A 631 -16.94 -11.24 1.69
N PHE A 632 -16.54 -10.00 1.40
CA PHE A 632 -17.43 -8.85 1.32
C PHE A 632 -17.89 -8.64 -0.13
N LYS A 633 -19.20 -8.57 -0.34
CA LYS A 633 -19.77 -8.13 -1.62
C LYS A 633 -19.80 -6.62 -1.63
N VAL A 634 -19.09 -6.03 -2.58
CA VAL A 634 -18.85 -4.59 -2.70
C VAL A 634 -19.49 -4.06 -3.96
#